data_AF-A0A0S7YDD1-F1
#
_entry.id   AF-A0A0S7YDD1-F1
#
_cell.length_a   1.000
_cell.length_b   1.000
_cell.length_c   1.000
_cell.angle_alpha   90.00
_cell.angle_beta   90.00
_cell.angle_gamma   90.00
#
_symmetry.space_group_name_H-M   'P 1'
#
loop_
_entity.id
_entity.type
_entity.pdbx_description
1 polymer ?
#
loop_
_entity_poly.entity_id
_entity_poly.type
_entity_poly.pdbx_seq_one_letter_code
_entity_poly.pdbx_strand_id
1 'polypeptide(L)'
;MGDIMKSPKLVIVILILCIFINTNFSSTKKYWQDVQEALYNGLPKTAIESLDRILDIAQKEENYDEWITALTEKIVIEATIQGNKPEEKVKRLKEELVTADVRIKPILQAILAHWYWHYYSRNRYRFMKRTPTEYMTDEDFTTWDLRKLFTEIDSLYQDILGKEKLLTNIPIERLLDFLEPGNTSPEARPTFYDFIAHEALDFYMRAEQSAVLPEDTYEIDANSAAFGPVSEFLNYRPVTEDTVSPKLKVIKIYQSLIKYHKKKKNTEALLDVDLHRLRYVKNVAFGENKNKIYIQRLTELIKQYNNMSLSSWASFYLAKAWAEEDDLVKAYEVAEHGYKRFPGSPGGKSCNAYMTELTQKSLRLTGEKCIPPRPSKMLVSYKNFTRLHFRIIPDTWDAFMEEEKGRPNQIDTLRIKELLSQEPHKEWYVDLPVTDDLKERALEIDLPELDPGYYRVFASWQPDFVNSTMTQHTWLWVSNMTLVTRSNYGIVDGFVLDIMTGEPIKGVEVSQIIEENLKCVYGKKTHTNSIGYFEFKTKDTGYKSAYIHIKKDNDEVFESNMRHAYTYYPSRSHQRTFFFTDRSLYRPGQTIYFKGICVLIDQEENNYEIIPHREITVYFRDTNNQEISKITLMTNEFGSFSGHFVAPADRLTGSMTIYTNEPSGRTAIKVEEYKRPKFFVEIETPKVPSKLNELIEVTGSAMTYSGAPVDNALVQYNVVRTASYPYWWNWYRPYSRYGAKSQVIAHGKIKTDADGNFTISFYAKPDLNISMDDDPRFTYRIHVDVTSPDGETRSGDGSVTLGYSALAITLSTDDQPQNNEQFSIGVATQTLDGVSIPGTTTLQVYRLKEPSEPIPEKFWEYDLHPFKEQSDEDAGEKFSSNWLTWPRDTLVYETSLTTTDNNPRIVTLKLPTGLYKLECSGQDNFGREVRALLPLMVLPDWNDKIFNIKLASLVRVNSNTVEVGKELEVLWGTGYETGRCFIEIEHDNKIIKRYWTKQHETQHTFAFPVTEKYRGGFVVYLTQVSDNRAYLNTLPIYVPWDNKELSISTQTFRDKLRPGEKETITLEIQGKTKYIAAAEIVATMYDFSLDQFYPHSWASFDFFKRYHGSVSSSFING
;
A
#
# COMPACT_ATOMS: atom_id res chain seq x y z
N MET A 1 -7.97 -9.61 11.21
CA MET A 1 -8.20 -10.17 12.57
C MET A 1 -9.62 -10.71 12.54
N GLY A 2 -9.80 -12.04 12.55
CA GLY A 2 -11.10 -12.70 12.39
C GLY A 2 -11.16 -13.71 11.23
N ASP A 3 -10.37 -14.79 11.33
CA ASP A 3 -10.66 -16.15 10.79
C ASP A 3 -9.46 -17.10 10.99
N ILE A 4 -8.96 -17.19 12.25
CA ILE A 4 -7.77 -18.01 12.59
C ILE A 4 -8.10 -19.13 13.60
N MET A 5 -9.37 -19.35 13.95
CA MET A 5 -9.72 -20.44 14.88
C MET A 5 -10.79 -21.33 14.29
N LYS A 6 -10.34 -22.37 13.58
CA LYS A 6 -10.93 -23.73 13.50
C LYS A 6 -10.10 -24.59 12.55
N SER A 7 -9.04 -25.21 13.05
CA SER A 7 -8.48 -26.41 12.41
C SER A 7 -8.13 -27.48 13.46
N PRO A 8 -9.07 -28.41 13.75
CA PRO A 8 -8.73 -29.66 14.41
C PRO A 8 -8.12 -30.59 13.36
N LYS A 9 -6.91 -30.30 12.88
CA LYS A 9 -6.23 -31.13 11.86
C LYS A 9 -4.73 -31.37 12.14
N LEU A 10 -4.27 -31.16 13.37
CA LEU A 10 -2.90 -31.56 13.76
C LEU A 10 -2.82 -32.96 14.40
N VAL A 11 -3.96 -33.58 14.73
CA VAL A 11 -4.01 -34.95 15.30
C VAL A 11 -4.35 -36.01 14.24
N ILE A 12 -4.77 -35.60 13.03
CA ILE A 12 -5.25 -36.54 12.00
C ILE A 12 -4.25 -36.78 10.86
N VAL A 13 -3.22 -35.94 10.69
CA VAL A 13 -2.19 -36.16 9.65
C VAL A 13 -1.19 -37.26 10.04
N ILE A 14 -0.99 -37.51 11.35
CA ILE A 14 -0.21 -38.65 11.83
C ILE A 14 -1.01 -39.98 11.74
N LEU A 15 -2.35 -39.91 11.70
CA LEU A 15 -3.20 -41.11 11.67
C LEU A 15 -3.52 -41.63 10.25
N ILE A 16 -3.31 -40.83 9.20
CA ILE A 16 -3.69 -41.22 7.82
C ILE A 16 -2.52 -41.81 7.01
N LEU A 17 -1.27 -41.69 7.48
CA LEU A 17 -0.13 -42.39 6.87
C LEU A 17 -0.09 -43.91 7.18
N CYS A 18 -0.96 -44.43 8.05
CA CYS A 18 -0.93 -45.84 8.46
C CYS A 18 -1.79 -46.80 7.63
N ILE A 19 -2.47 -46.36 6.55
CA ILE A 19 -3.45 -47.23 5.83
C ILE A 19 -2.99 -47.70 4.43
N PHE A 20 -1.83 -47.29 3.92
CA PHE A 20 -1.28 -47.90 2.70
C PHE A 20 0.14 -48.42 2.90
N ILE A 21 0.26 -49.51 3.65
CA ILE A 21 1.44 -50.38 3.61
C ILE A 21 1.03 -51.73 3.01
N ASN A 22 1.13 -51.83 1.69
CA ASN A 22 1.16 -53.07 0.92
C ASN A 22 2.33 -52.86 -0.05
N THR A 23 3.51 -53.49 0.02
CA THR A 23 3.96 -54.76 0.61
C THR A 23 5.51 -54.81 0.67
N ASN A 24 6.09 -55.27 1.79
CA ASN A 24 7.24 -56.23 1.93
C ASN A 24 7.96 -56.17 3.30
N PHE A 25 7.41 -55.54 4.33
CA PHE A 25 7.92 -55.61 5.72
C PHE A 25 7.57 -56.94 6.43
N SER A 26 7.77 -58.08 5.77
CA SER A 26 7.36 -59.40 6.29
C SER A 26 8.00 -59.74 7.64
N SER A 27 9.27 -59.38 7.84
CA SER A 27 10.09 -59.66 9.03
C SER A 27 9.82 -58.71 10.22
N THR A 28 9.33 -57.51 9.96
CA THR A 28 9.21 -56.39 10.92
C THR A 28 7.77 -55.94 11.18
N LYS A 29 6.78 -56.43 10.41
CA LYS A 29 5.36 -56.05 10.49
C LYS A 29 4.80 -56.04 11.92
N LYS A 30 5.16 -57.05 12.72
CA LYS A 30 4.72 -57.15 14.12
C LYS A 30 5.26 -55.98 14.96
N TYR A 31 6.54 -55.63 14.79
CA TYR A 31 7.15 -54.53 15.52
C TYR A 31 6.54 -53.18 15.12
N TRP A 32 6.19 -52.96 13.85
CA TRP A 32 5.46 -51.75 13.45
C TRP A 32 4.06 -51.66 14.07
N GLN A 33 3.36 -52.79 14.23
CA GLN A 33 2.09 -52.83 14.97
C GLN A 33 2.31 -52.48 16.45
N ASP A 34 3.36 -53.04 17.07
CA ASP A 34 3.73 -52.75 18.45
C ASP A 34 4.09 -51.25 18.64
N VAL A 35 4.76 -50.62 17.66
CA VAL A 35 5.04 -49.17 17.66
C VAL A 35 3.75 -48.36 17.67
N GLN A 36 2.80 -48.67 16.76
CA GLN A 36 1.54 -47.94 16.66
C GLN A 36 0.68 -48.11 17.93
N GLU A 37 0.62 -49.31 18.49
CA GLU A 37 -0.10 -49.59 19.73
C GLU A 37 0.53 -48.86 20.92
N ALA A 38 1.87 -48.84 21.01
CA ALA A 38 2.58 -48.11 22.05
C ALA A 38 2.36 -46.59 21.94
N LEU A 39 2.38 -46.03 20.73
CA LEU A 39 2.09 -44.61 20.50
C LEU A 39 0.64 -44.24 20.84
N TYR A 40 -0.32 -45.07 20.45
CA TYR A 40 -1.74 -44.88 20.78
C TYR A 40 -1.98 -44.88 22.30
N ASN A 41 -1.27 -45.74 23.03
CA ASN A 41 -1.36 -45.86 24.49
C ASN A 41 -0.48 -44.85 25.25
N GLY A 42 0.22 -43.93 24.57
CA GLY A 42 1.07 -42.92 25.21
C GLY A 42 2.33 -43.50 25.86
N LEU A 43 2.88 -44.59 25.32
CA LEU A 43 4.06 -45.31 25.81
C LEU A 43 5.27 -45.13 24.87
N PRO A 44 5.88 -43.92 24.80
CA PRO A 44 6.91 -43.61 23.80
C PRO A 44 8.22 -44.40 23.98
N LYS A 45 8.56 -44.83 25.20
CA LYS A 45 9.73 -45.70 25.44
C LYS A 45 9.54 -47.10 24.84
N THR A 46 8.34 -47.66 24.98
CA THR A 46 7.98 -48.96 24.41
C THR A 46 7.95 -48.90 22.88
N ALA A 47 7.51 -47.77 22.31
CA ALA A 47 7.62 -47.53 20.88
C ALA A 47 9.09 -47.51 20.39
N ILE A 48 10.00 -46.85 21.14
CA ILE A 48 11.43 -46.82 20.82
C ILE A 48 12.05 -48.22 20.85
N GLU A 49 11.74 -49.05 21.85
CA GLU A 49 12.25 -50.43 21.92
C GLU A 49 11.85 -51.28 20.69
N SER A 50 10.62 -51.09 20.20
CA SER A 50 10.16 -51.75 18.96
C SER A 50 10.82 -51.16 17.72
N LEU A 51 11.06 -49.84 17.67
CA LEU A 51 11.81 -49.18 16.59
C LEU A 51 13.27 -49.62 16.55
N ASP A 52 13.93 -49.83 17.69
CA ASP A 52 15.30 -50.35 17.76
C ASP A 52 15.39 -51.76 17.14
N ARG A 53 14.39 -52.61 17.39
CA ARG A 53 14.32 -53.92 16.74
C ARG A 53 14.09 -53.81 15.23
N ILE A 54 13.27 -52.87 14.79
CA ILE A 54 13.08 -52.61 13.35
C ILE A 54 14.38 -52.13 12.72
N LEU A 55 15.11 -51.20 13.36
CA LEU A 55 16.41 -50.70 12.91
C LEU A 55 17.43 -51.83 12.78
N ASP A 56 17.54 -52.71 13.78
CA ASP A 56 18.45 -53.86 13.76
C ASP A 56 18.14 -54.84 12.62
N ILE A 57 16.86 -55.13 12.39
CA ILE A 57 16.41 -56.04 11.33
C ILE A 57 16.63 -55.40 9.96
N ALA A 58 16.17 -54.16 9.78
CA ALA A 58 16.32 -53.40 8.55
C ALA A 58 17.79 -53.19 8.16
N GLN A 59 18.68 -52.97 9.13
CA GLN A 59 20.12 -52.87 8.89
C GLN A 59 20.73 -54.21 8.42
N LYS A 60 20.31 -55.34 8.99
CA LYS A 60 20.79 -56.68 8.61
C LYS A 60 20.25 -57.14 7.26
N GLU A 61 19.02 -56.77 6.93
CA GLU A 61 18.37 -57.08 5.67
C GLU A 61 18.75 -56.09 4.55
N GLU A 62 19.57 -55.09 4.87
CA GLU A 62 19.88 -53.96 3.98
C GLU A 62 18.62 -53.24 3.45
N ASN A 63 17.54 -53.24 4.24
CA ASN A 63 16.28 -52.57 3.95
C ASN A 63 16.33 -51.11 4.40
N TYR A 64 17.04 -50.31 3.61
CA TYR A 64 17.34 -48.91 3.93
C TYR A 64 16.10 -48.02 4.07
N ASP A 65 15.02 -48.29 3.33
CA ASP A 65 13.81 -47.46 3.34
C ASP A 65 13.08 -47.60 4.69
N GLU A 66 12.99 -48.84 5.18
CA GLU A 66 12.46 -49.14 6.50
C GLU A 66 13.35 -48.61 7.62
N TRP A 67 14.67 -48.72 7.43
CA TRP A 67 15.64 -48.22 8.37
C TRP A 67 15.53 -46.70 8.55
N ILE A 68 15.45 -45.94 7.45
CA ILE A 68 15.28 -44.47 7.49
C ILE A 68 13.96 -44.09 8.15
N THR A 69 12.88 -44.79 7.81
CA THR A 69 11.55 -44.55 8.40
C THR A 69 11.58 -44.78 9.91
N ALA A 70 12.11 -45.92 10.35
CA ALA A 70 12.23 -46.23 11.77
C ALA A 70 13.16 -45.25 12.51
N LEU A 71 14.25 -44.82 11.88
CA LEU A 71 15.19 -43.87 12.48
C LEU A 71 14.53 -42.50 12.68
N THR A 72 13.88 -41.97 11.65
CA THR A 72 13.24 -40.66 11.72
C THR A 72 12.11 -40.64 12.74
N GLU A 73 11.29 -41.70 12.79
CA GLU A 73 10.23 -41.85 13.80
C GLU A 73 10.82 -41.92 15.21
N LYS A 74 11.90 -42.69 15.41
CA LYS A 74 12.62 -42.76 16.69
C LYS A 74 13.12 -41.39 17.13
N ILE A 75 13.79 -40.65 16.25
CA ILE A 75 14.31 -39.30 16.55
C ILE A 75 13.16 -38.35 16.94
N VAL A 76 12.01 -38.43 16.26
CA VAL A 76 10.84 -37.59 16.57
C VAL A 76 10.26 -37.93 17.95
N ILE A 77 10.13 -39.21 18.29
CA ILE A 77 9.62 -39.66 19.59
C ILE A 77 10.60 -39.27 20.71
N GLU A 78 11.90 -39.51 20.54
CA GLU A 78 12.94 -39.14 21.52
C GLU A 78 12.98 -37.64 21.78
N ALA A 79 12.92 -36.83 20.73
CA ALA A 79 12.85 -35.38 20.88
C ALA A 79 11.57 -34.95 21.59
N THR A 80 10.44 -35.64 21.36
CA THR A 80 9.18 -35.36 22.06
C THR A 80 9.28 -35.63 23.57
N ILE A 81 9.97 -36.71 23.97
CA ILE A 81 10.27 -37.00 25.39
C ILE A 81 11.13 -35.89 26.02
N GLN A 82 12.05 -35.30 25.25
CA GLN A 82 12.95 -34.23 25.71
C GLN A 82 12.36 -32.81 25.56
N GLY A 83 11.02 -32.68 25.58
CA GLY A 83 10.34 -31.38 25.54
C GLY A 83 10.11 -30.84 24.12
N ASN A 84 10.27 -31.67 23.09
CA ASN A 84 10.00 -31.37 21.67
C ASN A 84 10.77 -30.15 21.14
N LYS A 85 11.99 -29.96 21.64
CA LYS A 85 12.90 -28.89 21.20
C LYS A 85 13.42 -29.17 19.78
N PRO A 86 13.37 -28.21 18.85
CA PRO A 86 13.79 -28.42 17.46
C PRO A 86 15.29 -28.75 17.31
N GLU A 87 16.16 -28.18 18.14
CA GLU A 87 17.61 -28.42 18.17
C GLU A 87 17.96 -29.88 18.50
N GLU A 88 17.19 -30.55 19.35
CA GLU A 88 17.42 -31.96 19.73
C GLU A 88 17.21 -32.92 18.55
N LYS A 89 16.23 -32.63 17.67
CA LYS A 89 15.99 -33.44 16.46
C LYS A 89 17.19 -33.35 15.51
N VAL A 90 17.63 -32.12 15.25
CA VAL A 90 18.77 -31.84 14.37
C VAL A 90 20.05 -32.45 14.90
N LYS A 91 20.31 -32.32 16.21
CA LYS A 91 21.49 -32.90 16.85
C LYS A 91 21.55 -34.42 16.68
N ARG A 92 20.46 -35.12 16.99
CA ARG A 92 20.38 -36.59 16.86
C ARG A 92 20.58 -37.05 15.41
N LEU A 93 19.94 -36.38 14.46
CA LEU A 93 20.13 -36.70 13.04
C LEU A 93 21.57 -36.43 12.56
N LYS A 94 22.23 -35.37 13.08
CA LYS A 94 23.64 -35.08 12.81
C LYS A 94 24.58 -36.16 13.39
N GLU A 95 24.29 -36.69 14.57
CA GLU A 95 25.04 -37.80 15.17
C GLU A 95 24.94 -39.06 14.31
N GLU A 96 23.73 -39.41 13.86
CA GLU A 96 23.49 -40.57 12.98
C GLU A 96 24.14 -40.41 11.59
N LEU A 97 24.21 -39.19 11.06
CA LEU A 97 24.88 -38.88 9.78
C LEU A 97 26.39 -39.18 9.77
N VAL A 98 27.03 -39.25 10.95
CA VAL A 98 28.46 -39.60 11.07
C VAL A 98 28.70 -41.06 10.73
N THR A 99 27.81 -41.95 11.19
CA THR A 99 27.93 -43.41 11.08
C THR A 99 27.05 -44.03 10.01
N ALA A 100 26.14 -43.27 9.40
CA ALA A 100 25.24 -43.73 8.35
C ALA A 100 25.97 -44.28 7.12
N ASP A 101 25.42 -45.36 6.53
CA ASP A 101 25.91 -45.95 5.28
C ASP A 101 25.94 -44.90 4.15
N VAL A 102 26.95 -44.97 3.29
CA VAL A 102 27.15 -44.05 2.17
C VAL A 102 25.94 -43.98 1.23
N ARG A 103 25.14 -45.04 1.14
CA ARG A 103 23.93 -45.15 0.31
C ARG A 103 22.75 -44.35 0.85
N ILE A 104 22.62 -44.24 2.17
CA ILE A 104 21.49 -43.56 2.85
C ILE A 104 21.82 -42.16 3.32
N LYS A 105 23.11 -41.86 3.50
CA LYS A 105 23.60 -40.56 3.93
C LYS A 105 23.01 -39.38 3.14
N PRO A 106 22.88 -39.44 1.78
CA PRO A 106 22.24 -38.36 1.04
C PRO A 106 20.76 -38.13 1.39
N ILE A 107 20.01 -39.19 1.73
CA ILE A 107 18.60 -39.09 2.11
C ILE A 107 18.47 -38.42 3.49
N LEU A 108 19.31 -38.82 4.46
CA LEU A 108 19.35 -38.18 5.77
C LEU A 108 19.77 -36.70 5.69
N GLN A 109 20.69 -36.35 4.79
CA GLN A 109 21.07 -34.96 4.55
C GLN A 109 19.91 -34.14 3.95
N ALA A 110 19.11 -34.74 3.06
CA ALA A 110 17.93 -34.09 2.51
C ALA A 110 16.86 -33.84 3.58
N ILE A 111 16.63 -34.81 4.46
CA ILE A 111 15.73 -34.68 5.62
C ILE A 111 16.21 -33.54 6.53
N LEU A 112 17.52 -33.47 6.80
CA LEU A 112 18.10 -32.40 7.60
C LEU A 112 17.90 -31.01 6.96
N ALA A 113 18.13 -30.88 5.65
CA ALA A 113 17.86 -29.65 4.90
C ALA A 113 16.38 -29.25 5.00
N HIS A 114 15.47 -30.20 4.86
CA HIS A 114 14.03 -29.97 4.97
C HIS A 114 13.62 -29.55 6.40
N TRP A 115 14.24 -30.11 7.44
CA TRP A 115 13.98 -29.71 8.83
C TRP A 115 14.43 -28.27 9.11
N TYR A 116 15.60 -27.87 8.62
CA TYR A 116 16.05 -26.48 8.69
C TYR A 116 15.08 -25.54 7.96
N TRP A 117 14.66 -25.90 6.74
CA TRP A 117 13.72 -25.13 5.96
C TRP A 117 12.33 -25.03 6.61
N HIS A 118 11.83 -26.12 7.19
CA HIS A 118 10.56 -26.15 7.89
C HIS A 118 10.60 -25.28 9.16
N TYR A 119 11.70 -25.32 9.92
CA TYR A 119 11.90 -24.43 11.06
C TYR A 119 11.88 -22.96 10.64
N TYR A 120 12.61 -22.62 9.57
CA TYR A 120 12.56 -21.27 8.98
C TYR A 120 11.13 -20.88 8.61
N SER A 121 10.41 -21.73 7.87
CA SER A 121 9.06 -21.46 7.39
C SER A 121 8.07 -21.16 8.53
N ARG A 122 8.18 -21.86 9.66
CA ARG A 122 7.35 -21.60 10.86
C ARG A 122 7.76 -20.37 11.66
N ASN A 123 9.02 -19.94 11.54
CA ASN A 123 9.59 -18.83 12.31
C ASN A 123 9.94 -17.60 11.45
N ARG A 124 9.43 -17.52 10.21
CA ARG A 124 9.77 -16.48 9.23
C ARG A 124 9.70 -15.05 9.79
N TYR A 125 8.67 -14.73 10.57
CA TYR A 125 8.51 -13.41 11.19
C TYR A 125 9.62 -13.05 12.19
N ARG A 126 10.22 -14.05 12.85
CA ARG A 126 11.31 -13.86 13.82
C ARG A 126 12.61 -13.53 13.10
N PHE A 127 12.91 -14.25 12.03
CA PHE A 127 14.09 -13.99 11.20
C PHE A 127 14.03 -12.60 10.54
N MET A 128 12.86 -12.15 10.09
CA MET A 128 12.67 -10.79 9.54
C MET A 128 12.91 -9.65 10.55
N LYS A 129 12.90 -9.94 11.86
CA LYS A 129 13.10 -8.95 12.93
C LYS A 129 14.46 -9.10 13.63
N ARG A 130 15.30 -10.05 13.21
CA ARG A 130 16.57 -10.38 13.86
C ARG A 130 17.70 -9.60 13.18
N THR A 131 18.41 -8.76 13.93
CA THR A 131 19.74 -8.28 13.53
C THR A 131 20.77 -9.41 13.67
N PRO A 132 21.90 -9.38 12.93
CA PRO A 132 22.96 -10.38 13.10
C PRO A 132 23.39 -10.42 14.58
N THR A 133 23.14 -11.53 15.27
CA THR A 133 23.36 -11.65 16.71
C THR A 133 24.80 -12.08 17.02
N GLU A 134 25.46 -11.40 17.98
CA GLU A 134 26.82 -11.72 18.44
C GLU A 134 26.94 -13.08 19.19
N TYR A 135 25.81 -13.72 19.56
CA TYR A 135 25.78 -15.02 20.24
C TYR A 135 25.18 -16.09 19.34
N MET A 136 25.99 -16.64 18.44
CA MET A 136 25.66 -17.85 17.69
C MET A 136 26.41 -19.05 18.29
N THR A 137 25.72 -20.15 18.53
CA THR A 137 26.37 -21.43 18.83
C THR A 137 26.16 -22.38 17.66
N ASP A 138 27.20 -23.12 17.28
CA ASP A 138 27.09 -24.12 16.20
C ASP A 138 26.20 -25.31 16.60
N GLU A 139 26.00 -25.52 17.91
CA GLU A 139 25.19 -26.61 18.48
C GLU A 139 23.68 -26.32 18.46
N ASP A 140 23.25 -25.05 18.51
CA ASP A 140 21.84 -24.65 18.51
C ASP A 140 21.50 -23.75 17.32
N PHE A 141 20.95 -24.38 16.28
CA PHE A 141 20.56 -23.67 15.06
C PHE A 141 19.40 -22.68 15.23
N THR A 142 18.69 -22.72 16.36
CA THR A 142 17.64 -21.72 16.67
C THR A 142 18.25 -20.35 16.98
N THR A 143 19.54 -20.30 17.32
CA THR A 143 20.32 -19.06 17.52
C THR A 143 20.82 -18.45 16.21
N TRP A 144 20.79 -19.19 15.10
CA TRP A 144 21.39 -18.73 13.84
C TRP A 144 20.62 -17.56 13.22
N ASP A 145 21.36 -16.72 12.50
CA ASP A 145 20.81 -15.72 11.61
C ASP A 145 20.38 -16.36 10.28
N LEU A 146 19.70 -15.57 9.45
CA LEU A 146 19.18 -16.05 8.17
C LEU A 146 20.31 -16.51 7.23
N ARG A 147 21.45 -15.80 7.24
CA ARG A 147 22.58 -16.08 6.36
C ARG A 147 23.22 -17.43 6.70
N LYS A 148 23.52 -17.69 7.97
CA LYS A 148 24.10 -18.96 8.44
C LYS A 148 23.15 -20.12 8.19
N LEU A 149 21.85 -19.96 8.49
CA LEU A 149 20.86 -21.01 8.23
C LEU A 149 20.76 -21.36 6.76
N PHE A 150 20.71 -20.37 5.87
CA PHE A 150 20.66 -20.61 4.43
C PHE A 150 21.98 -21.16 3.89
N THR A 151 23.12 -20.76 4.45
CA THR A 151 24.43 -21.33 4.10
C THR A 151 24.53 -22.81 4.48
N GLU A 152 23.97 -23.21 5.62
CA GLU A 152 23.93 -24.62 6.03
C GLU A 152 23.04 -25.44 5.07
N ILE A 153 21.84 -24.95 4.75
CA ILE A 153 20.94 -25.61 3.79
C ILE A 153 21.59 -25.71 2.40
N ASP A 154 22.22 -24.63 1.93
CA ASP A 154 23.01 -24.61 0.69
C ASP A 154 24.11 -25.68 0.71
N SER A 155 24.91 -25.74 1.78
CA SER A 155 25.98 -26.73 1.93
C SER A 155 25.45 -28.17 1.87
N LEU A 156 24.32 -28.46 2.49
CA LEU A 156 23.69 -29.79 2.43
C LEU A 156 23.29 -30.14 1.00
N TYR A 157 22.60 -29.24 0.29
CA TYR A 157 22.22 -29.49 -1.10
C TYR A 157 23.43 -29.62 -2.02
N GLN A 158 24.48 -28.81 -1.86
CA GLN A 158 25.70 -28.92 -2.66
C GLN A 158 26.42 -30.26 -2.43
N ASP A 159 26.53 -30.73 -1.18
CA ASP A 159 27.14 -32.05 -0.89
C ASP A 159 26.32 -33.21 -1.47
N ILE A 160 24.98 -33.13 -1.39
CA ILE A 160 24.12 -34.14 -1.98
C ILE A 160 24.27 -34.14 -3.51
N LEU A 161 24.11 -32.99 -4.16
CA LEU A 161 24.17 -32.88 -5.63
C LEU A 161 25.55 -33.24 -6.19
N GLY A 162 26.62 -33.07 -5.41
CA GLY A 162 27.97 -33.54 -5.76
C GLY A 162 28.09 -35.06 -5.94
N LYS A 163 27.13 -35.84 -5.42
CA LYS A 163 27.08 -37.31 -5.51
C LYS A 163 26.24 -37.81 -6.69
N GLU A 164 26.17 -37.06 -7.80
CA GLU A 164 25.36 -37.35 -9.00
C GLU A 164 25.38 -38.84 -9.42
N LYS A 165 26.57 -39.45 -9.49
CA LYS A 165 26.71 -40.87 -9.92
C LYS A 165 26.00 -41.87 -8.99
N LEU A 166 25.95 -41.59 -7.69
CA LEU A 166 25.27 -42.45 -6.72
C LEU A 166 23.75 -42.25 -6.85
N LEU A 167 23.31 -41.00 -6.82
CA LEU A 167 21.89 -40.63 -6.80
C LEU A 167 21.14 -41.02 -8.08
N THR A 168 21.81 -40.96 -9.22
CA THR A 168 21.23 -41.38 -10.52
C THR A 168 21.06 -42.89 -10.66
N ASN A 169 21.63 -43.70 -9.75
CA ASN A 169 21.44 -45.15 -9.70
C ASN A 169 20.33 -45.58 -8.73
N ILE A 170 19.70 -44.64 -8.02
CA ILE A 170 18.60 -44.92 -7.08
C ILE A 170 17.29 -44.55 -7.80
N PRO A 171 16.49 -45.54 -8.22
CA PRO A 171 15.19 -45.28 -8.83
C PRO A 171 14.23 -44.65 -7.83
N ILE A 172 13.45 -43.66 -8.26
CA ILE A 172 12.50 -42.97 -7.39
C ILE A 172 11.40 -43.92 -6.90
N GLU A 173 11.10 -45.00 -7.64
CA GLU A 173 10.08 -45.97 -7.26
C GLU A 173 10.37 -46.66 -5.94
N ARG A 174 11.66 -46.79 -5.58
CA ARG A 174 12.07 -47.35 -4.28
C ARG A 174 11.70 -46.47 -3.10
N LEU A 175 11.51 -45.18 -3.33
CA LEU A 175 11.24 -44.19 -2.30
C LEU A 175 9.77 -43.77 -2.24
N LEU A 176 8.89 -44.35 -3.08
CA LEU A 176 7.48 -43.95 -3.15
C LEU A 176 6.69 -44.23 -1.87
N ASP A 177 7.11 -45.22 -1.07
CA ASP A 177 6.49 -45.49 0.24
C ASP A 177 6.89 -44.43 1.30
N PHE A 178 7.97 -43.69 1.05
CA PHE A 178 8.46 -42.61 1.91
C PHE A 178 8.06 -41.21 1.42
N LEU A 179 7.79 -41.05 0.12
CA LEU A 179 7.46 -39.76 -0.51
C LEU A 179 5.96 -39.60 -0.71
N GLU A 180 5.42 -38.40 -0.44
CA GLU A 180 4.05 -38.09 -0.84
C GLU A 180 3.94 -38.00 -2.37
N PRO A 181 3.09 -38.80 -3.03
CA PRO A 181 2.97 -38.78 -4.48
C PRO A 181 2.37 -37.44 -4.95
N GLY A 182 3.11 -36.74 -5.82
CA GLY A 182 2.68 -35.49 -6.44
C GLY A 182 1.94 -35.68 -7.77
N ASN A 183 1.70 -34.58 -8.47
CA ASN A 183 1.01 -34.56 -9.78
C ASN A 183 1.97 -34.78 -10.99
N THR A 184 3.24 -35.08 -10.73
CA THR A 184 4.28 -35.25 -11.77
C THR A 184 4.52 -36.74 -12.02
N SER A 185 4.64 -37.13 -13.29
CA SER A 185 4.91 -38.52 -13.69
C SER A 185 6.25 -39.02 -13.11
N PRO A 186 6.33 -40.25 -12.56
CA PRO A 186 7.61 -40.85 -12.17
C PRO A 186 8.61 -40.90 -13.33
N GLU A 187 8.15 -41.01 -14.58
CA GLU A 187 9.01 -41.01 -15.77
C GLU A 187 9.69 -39.65 -16.03
N ALA A 188 9.10 -38.56 -15.54
CA ALA A 188 9.66 -37.21 -15.61
C ALA A 188 10.73 -36.95 -14.53
N ARG A 189 10.70 -37.70 -13.42
CA ARG A 189 11.67 -37.59 -12.31
C ARG A 189 12.08 -38.99 -11.82
N PRO A 190 12.74 -39.81 -12.66
CA PRO A 190 12.89 -41.25 -12.43
C PRO A 190 13.90 -41.61 -11.34
N THR A 191 14.73 -40.68 -10.88
CA THR A 191 15.80 -40.98 -9.92
C THR A 191 15.75 -40.09 -8.68
N PHE A 192 16.38 -40.55 -7.61
CA PHE A 192 16.56 -39.73 -6.41
C PHE A 192 17.36 -38.44 -6.69
N TYR A 193 18.24 -38.46 -7.69
CA TYR A 193 18.92 -37.24 -8.18
C TYR A 193 17.91 -36.20 -8.68
N ASP A 194 16.90 -36.61 -9.44
CA ASP A 194 15.86 -35.72 -9.97
C ASP A 194 15.06 -35.07 -8.83
N PHE A 195 14.62 -35.89 -7.87
CA PHE A 195 13.89 -35.41 -6.70
C PHE A 195 14.68 -34.35 -5.92
N ILE A 196 15.94 -34.64 -5.55
CA ILE A 196 16.76 -33.70 -4.78
C ILE A 196 17.12 -32.45 -5.58
N ALA A 197 17.38 -32.58 -6.89
CA ALA A 197 17.65 -31.42 -7.72
C ALA A 197 16.43 -30.48 -7.76
N HIS A 198 15.21 -31.00 -7.82
CA HIS A 198 14.00 -30.19 -7.74
C HIS A 198 13.76 -29.57 -6.36
N GLU A 199 14.03 -30.28 -5.26
CA GLU A 199 14.00 -29.70 -3.91
C GLU A 199 15.01 -28.55 -3.77
N ALA A 200 16.23 -28.74 -4.30
CA ALA A 200 17.25 -27.70 -4.31
C ALA A 200 16.82 -26.50 -5.16
N LEU A 201 16.21 -26.73 -6.34
CA LEU A 201 15.62 -25.65 -7.15
C LEU A 201 14.56 -24.89 -6.36
N ASP A 202 13.64 -25.59 -5.69
CA ASP A 202 12.59 -24.98 -4.88
C ASP A 202 13.15 -24.17 -3.70
N PHE A 203 14.32 -24.53 -3.17
CA PHE A 203 15.04 -23.72 -2.17
C PHE A 203 15.69 -22.46 -2.77
N TYR A 204 16.39 -22.58 -3.91
CA TYR A 204 17.10 -21.44 -4.53
C TYR A 204 16.18 -20.46 -5.25
N MET A 205 14.98 -20.88 -5.68
CA MET A 205 14.02 -20.03 -6.39
C MET A 205 13.17 -19.13 -5.47
N ARG A 206 13.28 -19.29 -4.15
CA ARG A 206 12.45 -18.57 -3.17
C ARG A 206 12.87 -17.10 -3.08
N ALA A 207 11.89 -16.20 -2.99
CA ALA A 207 12.11 -14.76 -2.92
C ALA A 207 12.98 -14.35 -1.72
N GLU A 208 12.94 -15.14 -0.65
CA GLU A 208 13.70 -14.92 0.58
C GLU A 208 15.21 -15.14 0.42
N GLN A 209 15.64 -15.89 -0.61
CA GLN A 209 17.03 -15.93 -1.03
C GLN A 209 17.51 -14.56 -1.51
N SER A 210 16.58 -13.70 -1.98
CA SER A 210 16.89 -12.36 -2.45
C SER A 210 17.21 -11.38 -1.31
N ALA A 211 16.81 -11.70 -0.07
CA ALA A 211 17.07 -10.89 1.12
C ALA A 211 18.50 -11.02 1.66
N VAL A 212 19.32 -11.90 1.08
CA VAL A 212 20.68 -12.24 1.54
C VAL A 212 21.72 -12.05 0.42
N LEU A 213 21.36 -11.34 -0.66
CA LEU A 213 22.19 -11.28 -1.88
C LEU A 213 23.34 -10.26 -1.80
N PRO A 214 24.55 -10.61 -2.30
CA PRO A 214 25.65 -9.69 -2.58
C PRO A 214 25.43 -8.91 -3.89
N GLU A 215 26.12 -7.80 -4.11
CA GLU A 215 27.28 -7.61 -4.94
C GLU A 215 26.81 -7.20 -6.31
N ASP A 216 27.41 -7.95 -7.18
CA ASP A 216 27.02 -8.20 -8.54
C ASP A 216 26.06 -9.37 -8.59
N THR A 217 24.89 -9.26 -7.94
CA THR A 217 23.85 -10.32 -8.02
C THR A 217 23.69 -10.70 -9.47
N TYR A 218 24.02 -11.95 -9.79
CA TYR A 218 23.89 -12.44 -11.15
C TYR A 218 22.43 -12.28 -11.62
N GLU A 219 22.19 -11.41 -12.61
CA GLU A 219 20.89 -11.25 -13.24
C GLU A 219 20.83 -11.97 -14.57
N ILE A 220 19.63 -12.43 -14.93
CA ILE A 220 19.41 -13.14 -16.18
C ILE A 220 18.81 -12.15 -17.18
N ASP A 221 19.53 -11.85 -18.24
CA ASP A 221 19.00 -11.10 -19.39
C ASP A 221 18.06 -12.01 -20.18
N ALA A 222 16.87 -11.52 -20.52
CA ALA A 222 15.92 -12.26 -21.36
C ALA A 222 16.50 -12.61 -22.75
N ASN A 223 17.45 -11.83 -23.27
CA ASN A 223 18.13 -12.10 -24.54
C ASN A 223 19.32 -13.06 -24.41
N SER A 224 19.68 -13.48 -23.19
CA SER A 224 20.77 -14.43 -22.99
C SER A 224 20.39 -15.86 -23.38
N ALA A 225 21.41 -16.69 -23.63
CA ALA A 225 21.22 -18.12 -23.86
C ALA A 225 20.59 -18.86 -22.66
N ALA A 226 20.45 -18.22 -21.49
CA ALA A 226 19.62 -18.71 -20.39
C ALA A 226 18.19 -19.02 -20.84
N PHE A 227 17.65 -18.19 -21.75
CA PHE A 227 16.29 -18.29 -22.27
C PHE A 227 16.22 -18.94 -23.65
N GLY A 228 17.37 -19.29 -24.24
CA GLY A 228 17.46 -19.90 -25.56
C GLY A 228 17.04 -21.38 -25.61
N PRO A 229 17.17 -22.02 -26.79
CA PRO A 229 17.01 -23.46 -26.95
C PRO A 229 17.97 -24.26 -26.06
N VAL A 230 17.62 -25.52 -25.76
CA VAL A 230 18.43 -26.43 -24.94
C VAL A 230 19.91 -26.49 -25.35
N SER A 231 20.21 -26.47 -26.65
CA SER A 231 21.60 -26.51 -27.15
C SER A 231 22.41 -25.28 -26.74
N GLU A 232 21.81 -24.09 -26.81
CA GLU A 232 22.46 -22.84 -26.41
C GLU A 232 22.53 -22.74 -24.89
N PHE A 233 21.44 -23.12 -24.19
CA PHE A 233 21.38 -23.14 -22.74
C PHE A 233 22.46 -24.03 -22.11
N LEU A 234 22.72 -25.22 -22.67
CA LEU A 234 23.78 -26.11 -22.19
C LEU A 234 25.20 -25.53 -22.35
N ASN A 235 25.38 -24.65 -23.33
CA ASN A 235 26.65 -23.95 -23.60
C ASN A 235 26.72 -22.60 -22.91
N TYR A 236 25.63 -22.12 -22.32
CA TYR A 236 25.58 -20.85 -21.63
C TYR A 236 26.52 -20.85 -20.41
N ARG A 237 27.49 -19.94 -20.44
CA ARG A 237 28.45 -19.69 -19.37
C ARG A 237 28.38 -18.20 -19.05
N PRO A 238 27.46 -17.76 -18.18
CA PRO A 238 27.41 -16.35 -17.80
C PRO A 238 28.74 -15.94 -17.15
N VAL A 239 29.29 -14.81 -17.57
CA VAL A 239 30.44 -14.19 -16.92
C VAL A 239 29.89 -13.39 -15.75
N THR A 240 30.21 -13.80 -14.52
CA THR A 240 29.77 -13.15 -13.28
C THR A 240 30.79 -13.40 -12.18
N GLU A 241 31.00 -12.39 -11.33
CA GLU A 241 31.85 -12.48 -10.13
C GLU A 241 31.07 -13.11 -8.95
N ASP A 242 29.73 -13.12 -9.00
CA ASP A 242 28.83 -13.77 -8.03
C ASP A 242 28.78 -15.29 -8.25
N THR A 243 29.87 -15.96 -7.89
CA THR A 243 30.03 -17.41 -8.06
C THR A 243 29.11 -18.24 -7.14
N VAL A 244 28.54 -17.63 -6.09
CA VAL A 244 27.67 -18.27 -5.09
C VAL A 244 26.18 -18.00 -5.33
N SER A 245 25.84 -17.24 -6.38
CA SER A 245 24.48 -16.81 -6.69
C SER A 245 23.46 -17.95 -6.69
N PRO A 246 22.33 -17.82 -5.97
CA PRO A 246 21.21 -18.75 -6.10
C PRO A 246 20.71 -18.87 -7.55
N LYS A 247 20.66 -17.76 -8.29
CA LYS A 247 20.26 -17.74 -9.71
C LYS A 247 21.24 -18.53 -10.58
N LEU A 248 22.56 -18.40 -10.32
CA LEU A 248 23.58 -19.16 -11.04
C LEU A 248 23.52 -20.66 -10.70
N LYS A 249 23.27 -21.00 -9.43
CA LYS A 249 23.08 -22.39 -8.99
C LYS A 249 21.86 -23.03 -9.66
N VAL A 250 20.74 -22.30 -9.76
CA VAL A 250 19.55 -22.75 -10.51
C VAL A 250 19.91 -23.07 -11.96
N ILE A 251 20.64 -22.18 -12.65
CA ILE A 251 21.08 -22.40 -14.04
C ILE A 251 21.94 -23.68 -14.14
N LYS A 252 22.92 -23.85 -13.23
CA LYS A 252 23.79 -25.03 -13.19
C LYS A 252 23.02 -26.33 -12.92
N ILE A 253 22.04 -26.30 -12.02
CA ILE A 253 21.20 -27.48 -11.72
C ILE A 253 20.36 -27.85 -12.94
N TYR A 254 19.70 -26.88 -13.59
CA TYR A 254 18.97 -27.14 -14.84
C TYR A 254 19.88 -27.68 -15.95
N GLN A 255 21.08 -27.12 -16.12
CA GLN A 255 22.06 -27.64 -17.08
C GLN A 255 22.45 -29.09 -16.77
N SER A 256 22.63 -29.43 -15.50
CA SER A 256 23.01 -30.78 -15.06
C SER A 256 21.89 -31.79 -15.31
N LEU A 257 20.65 -31.47 -14.92
CA LEU A 257 19.47 -32.29 -15.20
C LEU A 257 19.25 -32.50 -16.70
N ILE A 258 19.30 -31.43 -17.50
CA ILE A 258 19.13 -31.50 -18.95
C ILE A 258 20.24 -32.35 -19.59
N LYS A 259 21.50 -32.18 -19.17
CA LYS A 259 22.63 -32.97 -19.67
C LYS A 259 22.47 -34.45 -19.34
N TYR A 260 22.04 -34.78 -18.12
CA TYR A 260 21.79 -36.15 -17.68
C TYR A 260 20.69 -36.82 -18.50
N HIS A 261 19.51 -36.21 -18.60
CA HIS A 261 18.37 -36.77 -19.34
C HIS A 261 18.61 -36.84 -20.84
N LYS A 262 19.31 -35.87 -21.42
CA LYS A 262 19.77 -35.92 -22.81
C LYS A 262 20.70 -37.10 -23.06
N LYS A 263 21.62 -37.41 -22.13
CA LYS A 263 22.53 -38.57 -22.24
C LYS A 263 21.76 -39.89 -22.11
N LYS A 264 20.78 -39.96 -21.21
CA LYS A 264 19.92 -41.13 -21.00
C LYS A 264 18.84 -41.30 -22.07
N LYS A 265 18.65 -40.30 -22.94
CA LYS A 265 17.57 -40.23 -23.93
C LYS A 265 16.18 -40.30 -23.29
N ASN A 266 16.04 -39.79 -22.06
CA ASN A 266 14.73 -39.65 -21.42
C ASN A 266 14.09 -38.34 -21.89
N THR A 267 13.21 -38.44 -22.86
CA THR A 267 12.54 -37.29 -23.47
C THR A 267 11.51 -36.64 -22.53
N GLU A 268 10.88 -37.41 -21.64
CA GLU A 268 9.82 -36.91 -20.74
C GLU A 268 10.42 -36.03 -19.64
N ALA A 269 11.45 -36.53 -18.97
CA ALA A 269 12.20 -35.75 -17.99
C ALA A 269 12.90 -34.53 -18.61
N LEU A 270 13.41 -34.65 -19.84
CA LEU A 270 14.01 -33.52 -20.55
C LEU A 270 13.00 -32.38 -20.78
N LEU A 271 11.77 -32.71 -21.19
CA LEU A 271 10.71 -31.73 -21.41
C LEU A 271 10.23 -31.10 -20.10
N ASP A 272 10.09 -31.88 -19.02
CA ASP A 272 9.69 -31.35 -17.70
C ASP A 272 10.67 -30.30 -17.20
N VAL A 273 11.95 -30.65 -17.22
CA VAL A 273 13.03 -29.79 -16.72
C VAL A 273 13.14 -28.53 -17.58
N ASP A 274 13.02 -28.64 -18.91
CA ASP A 274 13.11 -27.48 -19.80
C ASP A 274 11.92 -26.52 -19.64
N LEU A 275 10.71 -27.03 -19.42
CA LEU A 275 9.53 -26.21 -19.12
C LEU A 275 9.69 -25.45 -17.80
N HIS A 276 10.17 -26.12 -16.75
CA HIS A 276 10.46 -25.49 -15.47
C HIS A 276 11.56 -24.42 -15.60
N ARG A 277 12.62 -24.69 -16.37
CA ARG A 277 13.65 -23.71 -16.71
C ARG A 277 13.06 -22.46 -17.37
N LEU A 278 12.30 -22.63 -18.45
CA LEU A 278 11.74 -21.48 -19.19
C LEU A 278 10.80 -20.65 -18.31
N ARG A 279 9.95 -21.30 -17.50
CA ARG A 279 9.07 -20.60 -16.55
C ARG A 279 9.86 -19.83 -15.51
N TYR A 280 10.92 -20.43 -14.97
CA TYR A 280 11.82 -19.76 -14.05
C TYR A 280 12.47 -18.53 -14.69
N VAL A 281 13.09 -18.69 -15.87
CA VAL A 281 13.76 -17.59 -16.58
C VAL A 281 12.77 -16.48 -16.92
N LYS A 282 11.56 -16.79 -17.40
CA LYS A 282 10.48 -15.80 -17.61
C LYS A 282 10.15 -15.02 -16.33
N ASN A 283 10.17 -15.66 -15.17
CA ASN A 283 9.83 -14.98 -13.92
C ASN A 283 10.95 -14.09 -13.39
N VAL A 284 12.23 -14.48 -13.57
CA VAL A 284 13.37 -13.78 -12.95
C VAL A 284 14.19 -12.93 -13.91
N ALA A 285 14.04 -13.12 -15.22
CA ALA A 285 14.80 -12.36 -16.21
C ALA A 285 14.27 -10.94 -16.37
N PHE A 286 15.14 -10.02 -16.76
CA PHE A 286 14.81 -8.65 -17.13
C PHE A 286 14.77 -8.49 -18.65
N GLY A 287 14.04 -7.47 -19.14
CA GLY A 287 13.97 -7.11 -20.55
C GLY A 287 12.55 -7.10 -21.12
N GLU A 288 12.23 -6.08 -21.91
CA GLU A 288 10.90 -5.83 -22.49
C GLU A 288 10.39 -6.99 -23.35
N ASN A 289 11.28 -7.68 -24.08
CA ASN A 289 10.91 -8.77 -24.99
C ASN A 289 10.79 -10.14 -24.32
N LYS A 290 10.91 -10.21 -22.98
CA LYS A 290 10.90 -11.49 -22.25
C LYS A 290 9.67 -12.33 -22.53
N ASN A 291 8.49 -11.72 -22.58
CA ASN A 291 7.28 -12.48 -22.86
C ASN A 291 7.24 -13.01 -24.29
N LYS A 292 7.67 -12.21 -25.27
CA LYS A 292 7.77 -12.63 -26.68
C LYS A 292 8.73 -13.79 -26.88
N ILE A 293 9.89 -13.76 -26.22
CA ILE A 293 10.86 -14.87 -26.24
C ILE A 293 10.25 -16.12 -25.60
N TYR A 294 9.56 -15.98 -24.46
CA TYR A 294 8.87 -17.09 -23.80
C TYR A 294 7.83 -17.76 -24.71
N ILE A 295 6.98 -16.95 -25.35
CA ILE A 295 5.99 -17.37 -26.33
C ILE A 295 6.66 -18.17 -27.46
N GLN A 296 7.76 -17.67 -28.00
CA GLN A 296 8.52 -18.36 -29.04
C GLN A 296 9.06 -19.71 -28.56
N ARG A 297 9.71 -19.77 -27.39
CA ARG A 297 10.30 -21.01 -26.86
C ARG A 297 9.24 -22.08 -26.57
N LEU A 298 8.11 -21.70 -25.97
CA LEU A 298 7.02 -22.64 -25.71
C LEU A 298 6.39 -23.15 -27.01
N THR A 299 6.26 -22.29 -28.02
CA THR A 299 5.76 -22.68 -29.35
C THR A 299 6.68 -23.73 -30.01
N GLU A 300 8.00 -23.52 -29.94
CA GLU A 300 8.99 -24.49 -30.43
C GLU A 300 8.92 -25.82 -29.68
N LEU A 301 8.82 -25.79 -28.35
CA LEU A 301 8.69 -27.00 -27.52
C LEU A 301 7.41 -27.80 -27.85
N ILE A 302 6.27 -27.13 -27.98
CA ILE A 302 5.00 -27.78 -28.34
C ILE A 302 5.13 -28.46 -29.71
N LYS A 303 5.80 -27.81 -30.68
CA LYS A 303 6.03 -28.39 -32.01
C LYS A 303 6.93 -29.61 -31.95
N GLN A 304 8.00 -29.56 -31.16
CA GLN A 304 8.98 -30.64 -31.05
C GLN A 304 8.42 -31.87 -30.31
N TYR A 305 7.59 -31.66 -29.29
CA TYR A 305 7.09 -32.71 -28.39
C TYR A 305 5.57 -32.93 -28.48
N ASN A 306 4.98 -32.66 -29.65
CA ASN A 306 3.52 -32.66 -29.89
C ASN A 306 2.79 -33.99 -29.58
N ASN A 307 3.52 -35.09 -29.41
CA ASN A 307 3.00 -36.42 -29.11
C ASN A 307 3.13 -36.81 -27.62
N MET A 308 3.66 -35.93 -26.78
CA MET A 308 3.87 -36.18 -25.36
C MET A 308 2.85 -35.43 -24.50
N SER A 309 2.23 -36.11 -23.54
CA SER A 309 1.19 -35.52 -22.68
C SER A 309 1.65 -34.27 -21.94
N LEU A 310 2.93 -34.21 -21.56
CA LEU A 310 3.54 -33.10 -20.87
C LEU A 310 3.61 -31.81 -21.71
N SER A 311 3.55 -31.89 -23.05
CA SER A 311 3.47 -30.70 -23.91
C SER A 311 2.19 -29.89 -23.67
N SER A 312 1.16 -30.47 -23.04
CA SER A 312 -0.05 -29.77 -22.63
C SER A 312 0.20 -28.71 -21.54
N TRP A 313 1.19 -28.89 -20.66
CA TRP A 313 1.63 -27.85 -19.73
C TRP A 313 2.27 -26.67 -20.45
N ALA A 314 3.06 -26.95 -21.49
CA ALA A 314 3.63 -25.93 -22.35
C ALA A 314 2.51 -25.10 -23.03
N SER A 315 1.45 -25.76 -23.51
CA SER A 315 0.26 -25.08 -24.05
C SER A 315 -0.42 -24.21 -23.00
N PHE A 316 -0.63 -24.71 -21.78
CA PHE A 316 -1.23 -23.91 -20.70
C PHE A 316 -0.40 -22.64 -20.39
N TYR A 317 0.92 -22.76 -20.27
CA TYR A 317 1.79 -21.62 -20.01
C TYR A 317 1.86 -20.66 -21.20
N LEU A 318 1.83 -21.17 -22.44
CA LEU A 318 1.81 -20.34 -23.64
C LEU A 318 0.50 -19.56 -23.73
N ALA A 319 -0.62 -20.17 -23.34
CA ALA A 319 -1.90 -19.49 -23.25
C ALA A 319 -1.86 -18.34 -22.23
N LYS A 320 -1.32 -18.57 -21.04
CA LYS A 320 -1.14 -17.50 -20.04
C LYS A 320 -0.19 -16.40 -20.55
N ALA A 321 0.88 -16.74 -21.26
CA ALA A 321 1.81 -15.77 -21.82
C ALA A 321 1.17 -14.88 -22.91
N TRP A 322 0.31 -15.42 -23.78
CA TRP A 322 -0.45 -14.62 -24.74
C TRP A 322 -1.45 -13.68 -24.07
N ALA A 323 -2.06 -14.10 -22.97
CA ALA A 323 -2.93 -13.22 -22.19
C ALA A 323 -2.16 -12.04 -21.53
N GLU A 324 -0.88 -12.24 -21.17
CA GLU A 324 0.00 -11.14 -20.73
C GLU A 324 0.31 -10.14 -21.86
N GLU A 325 0.27 -10.55 -23.13
CA GLU A 325 0.32 -9.65 -24.30
C GLU A 325 -1.06 -9.04 -24.65
N ASP A 326 -2.05 -9.18 -23.76
CA ASP A 326 -3.42 -8.71 -23.98
C ASP A 326 -4.14 -9.38 -25.19
N ASP A 327 -3.68 -10.57 -25.61
CA ASP A 327 -4.27 -11.40 -26.68
C ASP A 327 -4.93 -12.67 -26.10
N LEU A 328 -6.14 -12.50 -25.58
CA LEU A 328 -6.92 -13.59 -24.98
C LEU A 328 -7.45 -14.59 -26.03
N VAL A 329 -7.63 -14.18 -27.28
CA VAL A 329 -8.08 -15.07 -28.37
C VAL A 329 -6.99 -16.10 -28.65
N LYS A 330 -5.75 -15.61 -28.83
CA LYS A 330 -4.60 -16.50 -29.00
C LYS A 330 -4.38 -17.36 -27.78
N ALA A 331 -4.58 -16.82 -26.58
CA ALA A 331 -4.54 -17.60 -25.35
C ALA A 331 -5.55 -18.78 -25.38
N TYR A 332 -6.78 -18.51 -25.78
CA TYR A 332 -7.82 -19.54 -25.90
C TYR A 332 -7.47 -20.60 -26.95
N GLU A 333 -7.06 -20.20 -28.16
CA GLU A 333 -6.65 -21.13 -29.23
C GLU A 333 -5.54 -22.10 -28.77
N VAL A 334 -4.54 -21.57 -28.07
CA VAL A 334 -3.42 -22.35 -27.56
C VAL A 334 -3.89 -23.31 -26.46
N ALA A 335 -4.73 -22.85 -25.53
CA ALA A 335 -5.29 -23.71 -24.49
C ALA A 335 -6.15 -24.82 -25.11
N GLU A 336 -6.98 -24.50 -26.09
CA GLU A 336 -7.82 -25.46 -26.81
C GLU A 336 -6.99 -26.53 -27.50
N HIS A 337 -5.92 -26.14 -28.19
CA HIS A 337 -4.98 -27.08 -28.81
C HIS A 337 -4.39 -28.04 -27.78
N GLY A 338 -3.95 -27.53 -26.62
CA GLY A 338 -3.41 -28.35 -25.53
C GLY A 338 -4.42 -29.34 -24.94
N TYR A 339 -5.66 -28.89 -24.72
CA TYR A 339 -6.75 -29.74 -24.21
C TYR A 339 -7.17 -30.81 -25.20
N LYS A 340 -7.43 -30.46 -26.47
CA LYS A 340 -7.85 -31.41 -27.52
C LYS A 340 -6.82 -32.52 -27.72
N ARG A 341 -5.53 -32.20 -27.60
CA ARG A 341 -4.46 -33.18 -27.78
C ARG A 341 -4.34 -34.15 -26.60
N PHE A 342 -4.45 -33.66 -25.36
CA PHE A 342 -4.25 -34.46 -24.14
C PHE A 342 -5.27 -34.17 -23.04
N PRO A 343 -6.57 -34.46 -23.25
CA PRO A 343 -7.65 -34.01 -22.35
C PRO A 343 -7.55 -34.60 -20.94
N GLY A 344 -7.01 -35.81 -20.80
CA GLY A 344 -6.84 -36.47 -19.50
C GLY A 344 -5.60 -36.04 -18.69
N SER A 345 -4.65 -35.35 -19.34
CA SER A 345 -3.39 -34.94 -18.69
C SER A 345 -3.61 -33.75 -17.73
N PRO A 346 -2.77 -33.56 -16.69
CA PRO A 346 -2.87 -32.40 -15.81
C PRO A 346 -2.78 -31.05 -16.53
N GLY A 347 -1.90 -30.92 -17.52
CA GLY A 347 -1.79 -29.72 -18.35
C GLY A 347 -3.03 -29.51 -19.23
N GLY A 348 -3.58 -30.57 -19.83
CA GLY A 348 -4.84 -30.51 -20.58
C GLY A 348 -6.04 -30.10 -19.72
N LYS A 349 -6.16 -30.63 -18.50
CA LYS A 349 -7.17 -30.19 -17.51
C LYS A 349 -7.00 -28.71 -17.14
N SER A 350 -5.76 -28.25 -16.98
CA SER A 350 -5.46 -26.84 -16.70
C SER A 350 -5.81 -25.93 -17.88
N CYS A 351 -5.54 -26.35 -19.12
CA CYS A 351 -6.02 -25.67 -20.32
C CYS A 351 -7.55 -25.58 -20.34
N ASN A 352 -8.27 -26.68 -20.06
CA ASN A 352 -9.73 -26.68 -20.05
C ASN A 352 -10.31 -25.76 -18.96
N ALA A 353 -9.72 -25.78 -17.77
CA ALA A 353 -10.11 -24.86 -16.70
C ALA A 353 -9.89 -23.39 -17.11
N TYR A 354 -8.78 -23.09 -17.76
CA TYR A 354 -8.49 -21.73 -18.23
C TYR A 354 -9.39 -21.29 -19.40
N MET A 355 -9.71 -22.18 -20.34
CA MET A 355 -10.71 -21.91 -21.37
C MET A 355 -12.07 -21.61 -20.76
N THR A 356 -12.46 -22.36 -19.72
CA THR A 356 -13.71 -22.12 -18.97
C THR A 356 -13.68 -20.75 -18.30
N GLU A 357 -12.56 -20.35 -17.68
CA GLU A 357 -12.37 -19.01 -17.11
C GLU A 357 -12.48 -17.90 -18.17
N LEU A 358 -11.83 -18.07 -19.32
CA LEU A 358 -11.86 -17.08 -20.40
C LEU A 358 -13.25 -16.95 -21.05
N THR A 359 -14.00 -18.05 -21.15
CA THR A 359 -15.34 -18.11 -21.77
C THR A 359 -16.49 -17.96 -20.77
N GLN A 360 -16.19 -17.84 -19.48
CA GLN A 360 -17.19 -17.62 -18.46
C GLN A 360 -17.96 -16.32 -18.76
N LYS A 361 -19.28 -16.40 -18.72
CA LYS A 361 -20.14 -15.23 -18.86
C LYS A 361 -20.08 -14.42 -17.56
N SER A 362 -19.96 -13.10 -17.66
CA SER A 362 -20.08 -12.18 -16.52
C SER A 362 -21.11 -11.10 -16.83
N LEU A 363 -21.88 -10.70 -15.83
CA LEU A 363 -22.85 -9.61 -15.93
C LEU A 363 -22.86 -8.85 -14.60
N ARG A 364 -22.71 -7.53 -14.67
CA ARG A 364 -22.88 -6.61 -13.55
C ARG A 364 -23.71 -5.42 -14.00
N LEU A 365 -24.64 -5.00 -13.14
CA LEU A 365 -25.45 -3.80 -13.33
C LEU A 365 -25.04 -2.76 -12.29
N THR A 366 -24.82 -1.52 -12.74
CA THR A 366 -24.59 -0.37 -11.86
C THR A 366 -25.49 0.76 -12.33
N GLY A 367 -26.38 1.25 -11.45
CA GLY A 367 -27.32 2.32 -11.75
C GLY A 367 -27.56 3.20 -10.54
N GLU A 368 -28.13 4.38 -10.80
CA GLU A 368 -28.57 5.34 -9.78
C GLU A 368 -29.72 4.74 -8.95
N LYS A 369 -29.75 5.02 -7.64
CA LYS A 369 -30.79 4.54 -6.71
C LYS A 369 -32.04 5.40 -6.74
N CYS A 370 -31.93 6.65 -7.15
CA CYS A 370 -33.01 7.57 -7.38
C CYS A 370 -32.72 8.36 -8.65
N ILE A 371 -33.64 8.31 -9.60
CA ILE A 371 -33.57 9.01 -10.88
C ILE A 371 -34.72 10.00 -11.01
N PRO A 372 -34.52 11.14 -11.69
CA PRO A 372 -35.61 12.00 -12.11
C PRO A 372 -36.55 11.29 -13.10
N PRO A 373 -37.82 11.71 -13.23
CA PRO A 373 -38.76 11.19 -14.23
C PRO A 373 -38.40 11.71 -15.64
N ARG A 374 -37.25 11.25 -16.15
CA ARG A 374 -36.72 11.53 -17.48
C ARG A 374 -35.86 10.34 -17.94
N PRO A 375 -35.53 10.23 -19.24
CA PRO A 375 -34.56 9.27 -19.72
C PRO A 375 -33.27 9.30 -18.88
N SER A 376 -32.86 8.11 -18.46
CA SER A 376 -31.73 7.88 -17.57
C SER A 376 -30.83 6.78 -18.14
N LYS A 377 -29.69 6.54 -17.50
CA LYS A 377 -28.73 5.54 -17.96
C LYS A 377 -28.37 4.56 -16.87
N MET A 378 -27.92 3.38 -17.29
CA MET A 378 -27.34 2.36 -16.41
C MET A 378 -26.07 1.81 -17.05
N LEU A 379 -25.07 1.50 -16.24
CA LEU A 379 -23.87 0.81 -16.69
C LEU A 379 -24.08 -0.70 -16.65
N VAL A 380 -23.74 -1.36 -17.75
CA VAL A 380 -23.69 -2.81 -17.88
C VAL A 380 -22.25 -3.22 -18.14
N SER A 381 -21.67 -3.98 -17.22
CA SER A 381 -20.41 -4.70 -17.47
C SER A 381 -20.73 -6.13 -17.87
N TYR A 382 -20.21 -6.59 -19.01
CA TYR A 382 -20.57 -7.88 -19.58
C TYR A 382 -19.41 -8.57 -20.30
N LYS A 383 -19.50 -9.90 -20.40
CA LYS A 383 -18.56 -10.74 -21.14
C LYS A 383 -19.24 -12.01 -21.67
N ASN A 384 -18.91 -12.41 -22.90
CA ASN A 384 -19.27 -13.68 -23.56
C ASN A 384 -20.77 -13.91 -23.86
N PHE A 385 -21.51 -12.83 -24.13
CA PHE A 385 -22.85 -12.88 -24.74
C PHE A 385 -23.16 -11.57 -25.48
N THR A 386 -24.06 -11.63 -26.45
CA THR A 386 -24.35 -10.55 -27.40
C THR A 386 -25.75 -9.96 -27.24
N ARG A 387 -26.54 -10.48 -26.31
CA ARG A 387 -27.88 -9.97 -26.05
C ARG A 387 -28.19 -10.03 -24.57
N LEU A 388 -28.74 -8.95 -24.06
CA LEU A 388 -29.18 -8.82 -22.68
C LEU A 388 -30.64 -8.39 -22.66
N HIS A 389 -31.46 -9.16 -21.98
CA HIS A 389 -32.89 -8.90 -21.81
C HIS A 389 -33.10 -8.17 -20.49
N PHE A 390 -33.99 -7.19 -20.49
CA PHE A 390 -34.33 -6.40 -19.32
C PHE A 390 -35.81 -6.49 -19.01
N ARG A 391 -36.13 -6.55 -17.71
CA ARG A 391 -37.49 -6.37 -17.19
C ARG A 391 -37.46 -5.34 -16.09
N ILE A 392 -38.29 -4.31 -16.23
CA ILE A 392 -38.58 -3.37 -15.16
C ILE A 392 -39.92 -3.78 -14.56
N ILE A 393 -39.89 -4.13 -13.28
CA ILE A 393 -41.07 -4.56 -12.53
C ILE A 393 -41.33 -3.52 -11.44
N PRO A 394 -42.56 -2.96 -11.35
CA PRO A 394 -42.95 -2.14 -10.22
C PRO A 394 -42.86 -2.96 -8.94
N ASP A 395 -42.24 -2.39 -7.92
CA ASP A 395 -42.19 -2.97 -6.58
C ASP A 395 -42.86 -1.97 -5.62
N THR A 396 -43.15 -2.37 -4.39
CA THR A 396 -43.70 -1.44 -3.40
C THR A 396 -42.88 -1.49 -2.13
N TRP A 397 -42.65 -0.31 -1.55
CA TRP A 397 -41.92 -0.21 -0.30
C TRP A 397 -42.65 -0.90 0.85
N ASP A 398 -43.99 -0.83 0.86
CA ASP A 398 -44.81 -1.51 1.86
C ASP A 398 -44.64 -3.04 1.80
N ALA A 399 -44.58 -3.65 0.60
CA ALA A 399 -44.32 -5.08 0.48
C ALA A 399 -42.94 -5.47 1.03
N PHE A 400 -41.90 -4.65 0.83
CA PHE A 400 -40.59 -4.88 1.43
C PHE A 400 -40.64 -4.79 2.97
N MET A 401 -41.37 -3.81 3.52
CA MET A 401 -41.49 -3.63 4.97
C MET A 401 -42.26 -4.78 5.67
N GLU A 402 -43.04 -5.55 4.92
CA GLU A 402 -43.72 -6.75 5.43
C GLU A 402 -42.78 -7.98 5.53
N GLU A 403 -41.66 -8.01 4.82
CA GLU A 403 -40.72 -9.14 4.81
C GLU A 403 -40.15 -9.46 6.22
N GLU A 404 -40.12 -10.74 6.59
CA GLU A 404 -39.64 -11.16 7.92
C GLU A 404 -38.12 -11.04 8.10
N LYS A 405 -37.34 -11.16 7.01
CA LYS A 405 -35.87 -11.18 7.03
C LYS A 405 -35.25 -10.47 5.81
N GLY A 406 -35.77 -9.29 5.50
CA GLY A 406 -35.31 -8.46 4.38
C GLY A 406 -34.28 -7.42 4.81
N ARG A 407 -33.21 -7.27 4.02
CA ARG A 407 -32.38 -6.06 4.04
C ARG A 407 -32.74 -5.23 2.81
N PRO A 408 -32.79 -3.90 2.89
CA PRO A 408 -33.24 -3.07 1.76
C PRO A 408 -32.45 -3.32 0.45
N ASN A 409 -31.20 -3.74 0.58
CA ASN A 409 -30.28 -3.97 -0.54
C ASN A 409 -30.23 -5.43 -1.02
N GLN A 410 -30.96 -6.35 -0.40
CA GLN A 410 -30.90 -7.79 -0.69
C GLN A 410 -32.31 -8.38 -0.67
N ILE A 411 -32.71 -8.99 -1.78
CA ILE A 411 -33.92 -9.82 -1.85
C ILE A 411 -33.52 -11.28 -2.03
N ASP A 412 -34.32 -12.19 -1.49
CA ASP A 412 -34.06 -13.62 -1.63
C ASP A 412 -34.55 -14.19 -2.98
N THR A 413 -34.20 -15.46 -3.24
CA THR A 413 -34.57 -16.15 -4.47
C THR A 413 -36.08 -16.33 -4.63
N LEU A 414 -36.87 -16.39 -3.55
CA LEU A 414 -38.32 -16.53 -3.62
C LEU A 414 -38.96 -15.21 -4.06
N ARG A 415 -38.53 -14.08 -3.48
CA ARG A 415 -38.98 -12.74 -3.88
C ARG A 415 -38.60 -12.41 -5.32
N ILE A 416 -37.40 -12.81 -5.77
CA ILE A 416 -37.01 -12.69 -7.19
C ILE A 416 -37.99 -13.43 -8.10
N LYS A 417 -38.36 -14.67 -7.76
CA LYS A 417 -39.33 -15.46 -8.55
C LYS A 417 -40.72 -14.86 -8.54
N GLU A 418 -41.16 -14.34 -7.40
CA GLU A 418 -42.45 -13.66 -7.26
C GLU A 418 -42.50 -12.41 -8.15
N LEU A 419 -41.50 -11.53 -8.06
CA LEU A 419 -41.40 -10.33 -8.91
C LEU A 419 -41.37 -10.69 -10.39
N LEU A 420 -40.54 -11.66 -10.79
CA LEU A 420 -40.44 -12.11 -12.18
C LEU A 420 -41.70 -12.80 -12.71
N SER A 421 -42.64 -13.19 -11.84
CA SER A 421 -43.95 -13.73 -12.23
C SER A 421 -45.00 -12.66 -12.54
N GLN A 422 -44.73 -11.41 -12.18
CA GLN A 422 -45.59 -10.27 -12.48
C GLN A 422 -45.42 -9.79 -13.92
N GLU A 423 -46.41 -9.06 -14.43
CA GLU A 423 -46.31 -8.41 -15.74
C GLU A 423 -45.27 -7.26 -15.66
N PRO A 424 -44.22 -7.26 -16.51
CA PRO A 424 -43.22 -6.21 -16.48
C PRO A 424 -43.82 -4.88 -16.98
N HIS A 425 -43.52 -3.79 -16.28
CA HIS A 425 -43.90 -2.44 -16.70
C HIS A 425 -43.21 -2.03 -18.01
N LYS A 426 -41.95 -2.43 -18.18
CA LYS A 426 -41.21 -2.37 -19.45
C LYS A 426 -40.40 -3.64 -19.62
N GLU A 427 -40.34 -4.14 -20.84
CA GLU A 427 -39.46 -5.22 -21.25
C GLU A 427 -38.80 -4.83 -22.58
N TRP A 428 -37.48 -4.98 -22.64
CA TRP A 428 -36.73 -4.74 -23.87
C TRP A 428 -35.47 -5.61 -23.86
N TYR A 429 -34.73 -5.56 -24.96
CA TYR A 429 -33.41 -6.15 -25.03
C TYR A 429 -32.44 -5.14 -25.64
N VAL A 430 -31.17 -5.32 -25.31
CA VAL A 430 -30.06 -4.59 -25.92
C VAL A 430 -29.16 -5.62 -26.59
N ASP A 431 -28.87 -5.39 -27.86
CA ASP A 431 -27.80 -6.10 -28.55
C ASP A 431 -26.47 -5.50 -28.11
N LEU A 432 -25.61 -6.35 -27.55
CA LEU A 432 -24.33 -6.00 -26.99
C LEU A 432 -23.22 -6.31 -28.00
N PRO A 433 -22.21 -5.42 -28.16
CA PRO A 433 -21.06 -5.70 -29.01
C PRO A 433 -20.38 -7.03 -28.66
N VAL A 434 -20.00 -7.80 -29.67
CA VAL A 434 -19.47 -9.16 -29.49
C VAL A 434 -18.09 -9.15 -28.83
N THR A 435 -17.94 -9.82 -27.69
CA THR A 435 -16.67 -9.95 -26.96
C THR A 435 -15.87 -11.17 -27.44
N ASP A 436 -15.68 -11.29 -28.76
CA ASP A 436 -14.87 -12.38 -29.34
C ASP A 436 -13.40 -12.28 -28.93
N ASP A 437 -12.97 -11.10 -28.49
CA ASP A 437 -11.68 -10.85 -27.85
C ASP A 437 -11.60 -11.39 -26.40
N LEU A 438 -12.68 -12.00 -25.88
CA LEU A 438 -12.80 -12.55 -24.53
C LEU A 438 -12.56 -11.52 -23.41
N LYS A 439 -12.64 -10.23 -23.72
CA LYS A 439 -12.48 -9.14 -22.75
C LYS A 439 -13.84 -8.72 -22.21
N GLU A 440 -13.86 -8.36 -20.93
CA GLU A 440 -15.04 -7.71 -20.35
C GLU A 440 -15.19 -6.32 -20.94
N ARG A 441 -16.43 -5.90 -21.19
CA ARG A 441 -16.75 -4.56 -21.67
C ARG A 441 -17.80 -3.92 -20.78
N ALA A 442 -17.69 -2.61 -20.65
CA ALA A 442 -18.68 -1.80 -19.96
C ALA A 442 -19.39 -0.91 -20.99
N LEU A 443 -20.72 -0.87 -20.94
CA LEU A 443 -21.55 -0.08 -21.84
C LEU A 443 -22.61 0.67 -21.03
N GLU A 444 -22.75 1.97 -21.29
CA GLU A 444 -23.92 2.71 -20.85
C GLU A 444 -25.12 2.34 -21.74
N ILE A 445 -26.18 1.88 -21.11
CA ILE A 445 -27.45 1.60 -21.77
C ILE A 445 -28.50 2.62 -21.34
N ASP A 446 -29.40 2.95 -22.26
CA ASP A 446 -30.53 3.81 -21.98
C ASP A 446 -31.56 3.03 -21.15
N LEU A 447 -31.98 3.65 -20.06
CA LEU A 447 -33.13 3.21 -19.29
C LEU A 447 -34.36 3.94 -19.84
N PRO A 448 -35.45 3.24 -20.18
CA PRO A 448 -36.67 3.90 -20.64
C PRO A 448 -37.18 4.88 -19.59
N GLU A 449 -37.87 5.93 -20.03
CA GLU A 449 -38.58 6.82 -19.12
C GLU A 449 -39.65 6.02 -18.35
N LEU A 450 -39.72 6.30 -17.06
CA LEU A 450 -40.59 5.62 -16.10
C LEU A 450 -41.46 6.65 -15.39
N ASP A 451 -42.67 6.24 -15.04
CA ASP A 451 -43.52 7.02 -14.15
C ASP A 451 -42.91 7.07 -12.74
N PRO A 452 -43.23 8.08 -11.91
CA PRO A 452 -42.80 8.10 -10.52
C PRO A 452 -43.18 6.82 -9.76
N GLY A 453 -42.25 6.25 -9.01
CA GLY A 453 -42.46 5.00 -8.28
C GLY A 453 -41.19 4.21 -7.95
N TYR A 454 -41.37 3.06 -7.32
CA TYR A 454 -40.30 2.13 -6.97
C TYR A 454 -40.22 0.98 -7.96
N TYR A 455 -39.04 0.72 -8.51
CA TYR A 455 -38.84 -0.28 -9.54
C TYR A 455 -37.65 -1.19 -9.24
N ARG A 456 -37.80 -2.45 -9.66
CA ARG A 456 -36.72 -3.42 -9.77
C ARG A 456 -36.36 -3.59 -11.24
N VAL A 457 -35.09 -3.45 -11.56
CA VAL A 457 -34.56 -3.68 -12.92
C VAL A 457 -33.83 -5.00 -12.93
N PHE A 458 -34.38 -5.99 -13.62
CA PHE A 458 -33.76 -7.28 -13.84
C PHE A 458 -33.05 -7.30 -15.19
N ALA A 459 -31.90 -7.94 -15.26
CA ALA A 459 -31.20 -8.22 -16.50
C ALA A 459 -30.79 -9.70 -16.56
N SER A 460 -31.00 -10.32 -17.72
CA SER A 460 -30.67 -11.71 -17.96
C SER A 460 -30.23 -11.91 -19.40
N TRP A 461 -29.19 -12.71 -19.61
CA TRP A 461 -28.76 -13.08 -20.97
C TRP A 461 -29.74 -14.07 -21.64
N GLN A 462 -30.63 -14.72 -20.87
CA GLN A 462 -31.71 -15.56 -21.36
C GLN A 462 -33.08 -14.86 -21.18
N PRO A 463 -33.97 -14.89 -22.18
CA PRO A 463 -35.23 -14.13 -22.17
C PRO A 463 -36.26 -14.62 -21.14
N ASP A 464 -36.11 -15.84 -20.61
CA ASP A 464 -37.08 -16.42 -19.68
C ASP A 464 -36.87 -15.98 -18.22
N PHE A 465 -35.69 -15.44 -17.86
CA PHE A 465 -35.22 -15.00 -16.53
C PHE A 465 -35.26 -16.07 -15.42
N VAL A 466 -36.29 -16.91 -15.36
CA VAL A 466 -36.59 -17.89 -14.31
C VAL A 466 -35.63 -19.08 -14.34
N ASN A 467 -35.33 -19.62 -15.53
CA ASN A 467 -34.32 -20.69 -15.69
C ASN A 467 -32.97 -20.13 -16.15
N SER A 468 -32.82 -18.81 -16.15
CA SER A 468 -31.56 -18.20 -16.53
C SER A 468 -30.47 -18.59 -15.55
N THR A 469 -29.34 -19.00 -16.12
CA THR A 469 -28.13 -19.31 -15.35
C THR A 469 -27.48 -18.05 -14.75
N MET A 470 -27.89 -16.86 -15.20
CA MET A 470 -27.35 -15.58 -14.76
C MET A 470 -28.39 -14.48 -14.91
N THR A 471 -29.13 -14.26 -13.81
CA THR A 471 -30.05 -13.13 -13.64
C THR A 471 -29.46 -12.19 -12.60
N GLN A 472 -29.26 -10.94 -12.98
CA GLN A 472 -28.85 -9.85 -12.10
C GLN A 472 -30.02 -8.89 -11.90
N HIS A 473 -30.02 -8.15 -10.79
CA HIS A 473 -31.00 -7.10 -10.59
C HIS A 473 -30.41 -5.91 -9.83
N THR A 474 -31.04 -4.75 -10.02
CA THR A 474 -30.88 -3.56 -9.19
C THR A 474 -32.26 -3.00 -8.85
N TRP A 475 -32.31 -1.95 -8.04
CA TRP A 475 -33.51 -1.19 -7.74
C TRP A 475 -33.24 0.28 -7.95
N LEU A 476 -34.32 1.01 -8.22
CA LEU A 476 -34.30 2.46 -8.35
C LEU A 476 -35.65 3.04 -7.94
N TRP A 477 -35.60 4.28 -7.49
CA TRP A 477 -36.73 5.17 -7.31
C TRP A 477 -36.80 6.14 -8.48
N VAL A 478 -37.99 6.42 -8.96
CA VAL A 478 -38.25 7.50 -9.90
C VAL A 478 -39.00 8.59 -9.13
N SER A 479 -38.35 9.73 -8.90
CA SER A 479 -38.89 10.78 -8.04
C SER A 479 -38.38 12.15 -8.46
N ASN A 480 -39.17 13.20 -8.19
CA ASN A 480 -38.68 14.57 -8.27
C ASN A 480 -37.96 15.00 -6.98
N MET A 481 -38.05 14.19 -5.92
CA MET A 481 -37.39 14.43 -4.65
C MET A 481 -36.06 13.67 -4.59
N THR A 482 -35.09 14.27 -3.91
CA THR A 482 -33.86 13.61 -3.49
C THR A 482 -33.53 14.03 -2.06
N LEU A 483 -32.54 13.36 -1.47
CA LEU A 483 -32.13 13.64 -0.11
C LEU A 483 -30.62 13.66 0.04
N VAL A 484 -30.16 14.64 0.84
CA VAL A 484 -28.82 14.67 1.41
C VAL A 484 -28.99 14.43 2.89
N THR A 485 -28.51 13.29 3.39
CA THR A 485 -28.52 13.00 4.82
C THR A 485 -27.15 13.13 5.41
N ARG A 486 -27.17 13.33 6.73
CA ARG A 486 -26.02 13.64 7.52
C ARG A 486 -26.13 12.98 8.87
N SER A 487 -24.98 12.72 9.47
CA SER A 487 -24.93 12.36 10.87
C SER A 487 -23.83 13.13 11.58
N ASN A 488 -24.15 13.61 12.78
CA ASN A 488 -23.23 14.33 13.63
C ASN A 488 -23.73 14.31 15.07
N TYR A 489 -22.84 14.13 16.06
CA TYR A 489 -23.14 14.38 17.49
C TYR A 489 -24.48 13.85 18.04
N GLY A 490 -24.86 12.63 17.68
CA GLY A 490 -26.13 12.06 18.11
C GLY A 490 -27.35 12.69 17.43
N ILE A 491 -27.17 13.24 16.23
CA ILE A 491 -28.21 13.77 15.35
C ILE A 491 -28.06 13.07 13.98
N VAL A 492 -29.18 12.63 13.43
CA VAL A 492 -29.33 12.29 12.01
C VAL A 492 -30.22 13.37 11.40
N ASP A 493 -29.67 14.20 10.53
CA ASP A 493 -30.38 15.31 9.89
C ASP A 493 -30.14 15.30 8.38
N GLY A 494 -30.76 16.22 7.67
CA GLY A 494 -30.61 16.28 6.22
C GLY A 494 -31.55 17.26 5.56
N PHE A 495 -31.55 17.21 4.23
CA PHE A 495 -32.39 18.03 3.36
C PHE A 495 -33.15 17.13 2.39
N VAL A 496 -34.42 17.45 2.17
CA VAL A 496 -35.16 16.97 1.00
C VAL A 496 -35.23 18.10 -0.02
N LEU A 497 -34.77 17.79 -1.23
CA LEU A 497 -34.52 18.74 -2.30
C LEU A 497 -35.16 18.26 -3.60
N ASP A 498 -35.44 19.18 -4.51
CA ASP A 498 -35.73 18.84 -5.90
C ASP A 498 -34.47 18.24 -6.55
N ILE A 499 -34.63 17.08 -7.18
CA ILE A 499 -33.52 16.26 -7.70
C ILE A 499 -32.72 16.95 -8.82
N MET A 500 -33.36 17.85 -9.58
CA MET A 500 -32.74 18.52 -10.72
C MET A 500 -32.13 19.88 -10.34
N THR A 501 -32.84 20.66 -9.53
CA THR A 501 -32.50 22.06 -9.24
C THR A 501 -31.87 22.27 -7.87
N GLY A 502 -32.05 21.31 -6.94
CA GLY A 502 -31.63 21.44 -5.55
C GLY A 502 -32.52 22.34 -4.70
N GLU A 503 -33.69 22.76 -5.19
CA GLU A 503 -34.61 23.61 -4.42
C GLU A 503 -35.21 22.86 -3.20
N PRO A 504 -35.29 23.49 -2.02
CA PRO A 504 -35.81 22.86 -0.80
C PRO A 504 -37.30 22.56 -0.86
N ILE A 505 -37.68 21.32 -0.53
CA ILE A 505 -39.08 20.89 -0.51
C ILE A 505 -39.60 20.88 0.93
N LYS A 506 -40.56 21.76 1.22
CA LYS A 506 -41.24 21.85 2.53
C LYS A 506 -42.34 20.79 2.68
N GLY A 507 -42.53 20.33 3.92
CA GLY A 507 -43.66 19.54 4.36
C GLY A 507 -43.61 18.08 3.93
N VAL A 508 -42.43 17.57 3.56
CA VAL A 508 -42.22 16.14 3.25
C VAL A 508 -42.21 15.37 4.56
N GLU A 509 -42.98 14.28 4.65
CA GLU A 509 -42.90 13.36 5.78
C GLU A 509 -41.57 12.60 5.70
N VAL A 510 -40.81 12.60 6.79
CA VAL A 510 -39.55 11.87 6.90
C VAL A 510 -39.69 10.85 8.02
N SER A 511 -39.42 9.58 7.71
CA SER A 511 -39.50 8.46 8.63
C SER A 511 -38.13 7.80 8.83
N GLN A 512 -37.78 7.49 10.06
CA GLN A 512 -36.65 6.60 10.34
C GLN A 512 -37.04 5.15 10.06
N ILE A 513 -36.13 4.37 9.48
CA ILE A 513 -36.25 2.92 9.39
C ILE A 513 -35.11 2.30 10.20
N ILE A 514 -35.45 1.42 11.13
CA ILE A 514 -34.50 0.78 12.05
C ILE A 514 -34.49 -0.73 11.83
N GLU A 515 -33.37 -1.37 12.16
CA GLU A 515 -33.24 -2.83 12.09
C GLU A 515 -33.46 -3.45 13.48
N GLU A 516 -34.51 -4.26 13.61
CA GLU A 516 -34.81 -5.06 14.79
C GLU A 516 -34.81 -6.55 14.41
N ASN A 517 -33.92 -7.34 15.01
CA ASN A 517 -33.81 -8.79 14.74
C ASN A 517 -33.69 -9.15 13.23
N LEU A 518 -32.92 -8.37 12.46
CA LEU A 518 -32.76 -8.50 11.00
C LEU A 518 -34.01 -8.14 10.17
N LYS A 519 -35.00 -7.47 10.77
CA LYS A 519 -36.19 -6.92 10.10
C LYS A 519 -36.18 -5.39 10.14
N CYS A 520 -36.60 -4.75 9.05
CA CYS A 520 -36.79 -3.30 9.00
C CYS A 520 -38.16 -2.91 9.58
N VAL A 521 -38.19 -1.92 10.48
CA VAL A 521 -39.43 -1.37 11.04
C VAL A 521 -39.39 0.17 11.05
N TYR A 522 -40.58 0.79 11.02
CA TYR A 522 -40.71 2.24 11.12
C TYR A 522 -40.38 2.73 12.53
N GLY A 523 -39.47 3.68 12.62
CA GLY A 523 -39.10 4.42 13.83
C GLY A 523 -39.90 5.72 13.98
N LYS A 524 -39.22 6.80 14.38
CA LYS A 524 -39.85 8.12 14.54
C LYS A 524 -40.08 8.81 13.19
N LYS A 525 -41.07 9.69 13.15
CA LYS A 525 -41.42 10.53 12.00
C LYS A 525 -41.25 12.02 12.31
N THR A 526 -40.94 12.81 11.28
CA THR A 526 -40.89 14.28 11.31
C THR A 526 -41.30 14.84 9.95
N HIS A 527 -41.30 16.17 9.79
CA HIS A 527 -41.56 16.81 8.51
C HIS A 527 -40.46 17.83 8.17
N THR A 528 -40.18 18.02 6.88
CA THR A 528 -39.25 19.05 6.44
C THR A 528 -39.81 20.46 6.65
N ASN A 529 -38.97 21.37 7.11
CA ASN A 529 -39.32 22.78 7.29
C ASN A 529 -39.20 23.58 5.97
N SER A 530 -39.30 24.91 6.02
CA SER A 530 -39.26 25.78 4.83
C SER A 530 -37.94 25.82 4.08
N ILE A 531 -36.85 25.31 4.68
CA ILE A 531 -35.55 25.18 4.02
C ILE A 531 -35.26 23.73 3.61
N GLY A 532 -36.29 22.86 3.60
CA GLY A 532 -36.17 21.44 3.23
C GLY A 532 -35.52 20.57 4.31
N TYR A 533 -35.21 21.15 5.47
CA TYR A 533 -34.43 20.50 6.53
C TYR A 533 -35.30 19.63 7.45
N PHE A 534 -34.76 18.49 7.86
CA PHE A 534 -35.30 17.63 8.91
C PHE A 534 -34.21 17.22 9.91
N GLU A 535 -34.60 16.79 11.12
CA GLU A 535 -33.67 16.25 12.11
C GLU A 535 -34.30 15.15 12.97
N PHE A 536 -33.45 14.22 13.41
CA PHE A 536 -33.72 13.23 14.43
C PHE A 536 -32.60 13.23 15.46
N LYS A 537 -32.92 13.55 16.72
CA LYS A 537 -31.95 13.49 17.82
C LYS A 537 -32.00 12.11 18.45
N THR A 538 -30.88 11.42 18.49
CA THR A 538 -30.74 10.09 19.12
C THR A 538 -31.23 10.06 20.58
N LYS A 539 -31.14 11.19 21.31
CA LYS A 539 -31.67 11.34 22.68
C LYS A 539 -33.21 11.26 22.73
N ASP A 540 -33.89 11.70 21.68
CA ASP A 540 -35.35 11.73 21.59
C ASP A 540 -35.90 10.44 20.98
N THR A 541 -35.14 9.82 20.07
CA THR A 541 -35.56 8.63 19.32
C THR A 541 -35.11 7.32 19.97
N GLY A 542 -34.00 7.31 20.71
CA GLY A 542 -33.35 6.10 21.24
C GLY A 542 -32.50 5.34 20.20
N TYR A 543 -32.57 5.71 18.92
CA TYR A 543 -31.90 5.00 17.83
C TYR A 543 -30.57 5.65 17.48
N LYS A 544 -29.48 4.89 17.58
CA LYS A 544 -28.12 5.35 17.17
C LYS A 544 -27.87 5.20 15.68
N SER A 545 -28.71 4.44 15.00
CA SER A 545 -28.63 4.22 13.56
C SER A 545 -30.01 4.10 12.94
N ALA A 546 -30.19 4.71 11.77
CA ALA A 546 -31.42 4.62 11.01
C ALA A 546 -31.14 4.82 9.52
N TYR A 547 -31.92 4.16 8.67
CA TYR A 547 -32.12 4.59 7.29
C TYR A 547 -33.22 5.65 7.26
N ILE A 548 -33.34 6.36 6.13
CA ILE A 548 -34.31 7.43 5.94
C ILE A 548 -35.26 7.07 4.81
N HIS A 549 -36.55 7.20 5.07
CA HIS A 549 -37.62 7.11 4.07
C HIS A 549 -38.37 8.44 4.04
N ILE A 550 -38.61 8.98 2.85
CA ILE A 550 -39.34 10.23 2.65
C ILE A 550 -40.60 9.98 1.84
N LYS A 551 -41.67 10.71 2.17
CA LYS A 551 -42.97 10.58 1.49
C LYS A 551 -43.68 11.93 1.42
N LYS A 552 -44.22 12.26 0.25
CA LYS A 552 -45.08 13.41 0.03
C LYS A 552 -46.09 13.09 -1.06
N ASP A 553 -47.37 13.18 -0.71
CA ASP A 553 -48.47 12.78 -1.60
C ASP A 553 -48.29 11.33 -2.08
N ASN A 554 -48.12 11.11 -3.39
CA ASN A 554 -47.87 9.79 -3.99
C ASN A 554 -46.38 9.54 -4.34
N ASP A 555 -45.50 10.48 -4.00
CA ASP A 555 -44.07 10.36 -4.26
C ASP A 555 -43.35 9.94 -2.96
N GLU A 556 -42.47 8.96 -3.05
CA GLU A 556 -41.71 8.46 -1.91
C GLU A 556 -40.34 7.95 -2.35
N VAL A 557 -39.37 7.99 -1.44
CA VAL A 557 -37.99 7.60 -1.72
C VAL A 557 -37.37 7.00 -0.46
N PHE A 558 -36.60 5.94 -0.61
CA PHE A 558 -35.85 5.30 0.47
C PHE A 558 -34.33 5.41 0.26
N GLU A 559 -33.62 5.90 1.28
CA GLU A 559 -32.16 5.90 1.32
C GLU A 559 -31.61 4.60 1.92
N SER A 560 -30.91 3.83 1.09
CA SER A 560 -30.27 2.56 1.46
C SER A 560 -29.01 2.67 2.31
N ASN A 561 -28.52 3.88 2.58
CA ASN A 561 -27.33 4.11 3.38
C ASN A 561 -27.73 4.39 4.83
N MET A 562 -27.46 3.43 5.72
CA MET A 562 -27.75 3.60 7.15
C MET A 562 -26.84 4.66 7.75
N ARG A 563 -27.43 5.65 8.45
CA ARG A 563 -26.68 6.69 9.14
C ARG A 563 -26.47 6.34 10.59
N HIS A 564 -25.24 6.50 11.04
CA HIS A 564 -24.84 6.28 12.43
C HIS A 564 -24.58 7.64 13.09
N ALA A 565 -25.31 7.92 14.16
CA ALA A 565 -25.15 9.13 14.95
C ALA A 565 -24.64 8.78 16.35
N TYR A 566 -23.32 8.80 16.51
CA TYR A 566 -22.70 8.59 17.82
C TYR A 566 -22.78 9.85 18.68
N THR A 567 -23.10 9.68 19.96
CA THR A 567 -23.07 10.78 20.93
C THR A 567 -21.63 11.21 21.16
N TYR A 568 -21.35 12.50 20.99
CA TYR A 568 -20.08 13.07 21.42
C TYR A 568 -20.06 13.28 22.91
N TYR A 569 -18.96 12.84 23.53
CA TYR A 569 -18.65 13.12 24.90
C TYR A 569 -17.64 14.25 24.91
N PRO A 570 -17.95 15.41 25.50
CA PRO A 570 -17.02 16.52 25.57
C PRO A 570 -15.72 16.07 26.23
N SER A 571 -14.60 16.57 25.69
CA SER A 571 -13.30 16.37 26.31
C SER A 571 -13.37 16.99 27.71
N ARG A 572 -13.19 16.17 28.75
CA ARG A 572 -13.18 16.69 30.11
C ARG A 572 -11.92 17.53 30.31
N SER A 573 -12.08 18.64 31.02
CA SER A 573 -10.93 19.37 31.55
C SER A 573 -10.01 18.39 32.28
N HIS A 574 -8.74 18.42 31.93
CA HIS A 574 -7.76 17.49 32.47
C HIS A 574 -6.43 18.21 32.69
N GLN A 575 -5.68 17.71 33.67
CA GLN A 575 -4.36 18.23 33.97
C GLN A 575 -3.30 17.37 33.29
N ARG A 576 -2.32 18.02 32.65
CA ARG A 576 -1.23 17.36 31.96
C ARG A 576 0.12 17.92 32.37
N THR A 577 1.12 17.04 32.45
CA THR A 577 2.53 17.43 32.58
C THR A 577 3.25 17.22 31.25
N PHE A 578 3.91 18.27 30.77
CA PHE A 578 4.85 18.21 29.64
C PHE A 578 6.26 18.09 30.17
N PHE A 579 6.98 17.05 29.72
CA PHE A 579 8.34 16.78 30.15
C PHE A 579 9.34 17.18 29.07
N PHE A 580 10.44 17.77 29.52
CA PHE A 580 11.60 18.17 28.74
C PHE A 580 12.81 17.53 29.40
N THR A 581 13.61 16.80 28.65
CA THR A 581 14.87 16.22 29.14
C THR A 581 16.04 16.96 28.51
N ASP A 582 17.21 16.94 29.13
CA ASP A 582 18.42 17.55 28.54
C ASP A 582 18.83 16.83 27.24
N ARG A 583 18.59 15.52 27.18
CA ARG A 583 18.77 14.70 25.97
C ARG A 583 17.85 13.49 26.01
N SER A 584 17.82 12.72 24.93
CA SER A 584 17.00 11.50 24.84
C SER A 584 17.78 10.20 25.11
N LEU A 585 19.12 10.23 25.15
CA LEU A 585 19.97 9.04 25.26
C LEU A 585 21.02 9.18 26.38
N TYR A 586 21.06 8.21 27.30
CA TYR A 586 21.92 8.17 28.48
C TYR A 586 22.64 6.83 28.59
N ARG A 587 23.76 6.82 29.32
CA ARG A 587 24.43 5.60 29.76
C ARG A 587 24.03 5.25 31.18
N PRO A 588 24.12 3.97 31.59
CA PRO A 588 24.06 3.58 32.99
C PRO A 588 24.92 4.46 33.90
N GLY A 589 24.36 4.90 35.03
CA GLY A 589 25.01 5.78 36.00
C GLY A 589 25.02 7.27 35.67
N GLN A 590 24.61 7.69 34.46
CA GLN A 590 24.50 9.11 34.14
C GLN A 590 23.29 9.76 34.81
N THR A 591 23.45 11.02 35.18
CA THR A 591 22.34 11.87 35.61
C THR A 591 21.44 12.22 34.42
N ILE A 592 20.15 11.99 34.60
CA ILE A 592 19.08 12.39 33.68
C ILE A 592 18.45 13.66 34.25
N TYR A 593 18.59 14.79 33.58
CA TYR A 593 17.92 16.02 33.98
C TYR A 593 16.59 16.12 33.27
N PHE A 594 15.57 16.53 34.01
CA PHE A 594 14.27 16.78 33.44
C PHE A 594 13.63 18.04 34.02
N LYS A 595 12.80 18.66 33.20
CA LYS A 595 11.88 19.73 33.57
C LYS A 595 10.47 19.28 33.21
N GLY A 596 9.52 19.48 34.11
CA GLY A 596 8.11 19.27 33.87
C GLY A 596 7.37 20.60 33.92
N ILE A 597 6.37 20.79 33.06
CA ILE A 597 5.43 21.92 33.11
C ILE A 597 4.03 21.36 33.25
N CYS A 598 3.36 21.70 34.35
CA CYS A 598 2.00 21.27 34.64
C CYS A 598 1.00 22.31 34.16
N VAL A 599 0.05 21.86 33.34
CA VAL A 599 -1.02 22.70 32.80
C VAL A 599 -2.39 22.06 33.01
N LEU A 600 -3.39 22.89 33.25
CA LEU A 600 -4.80 22.56 33.12
C LEU A 600 -5.21 22.83 31.66
N ILE A 601 -5.83 21.85 31.02
CA ILE A 601 -6.28 21.93 29.64
C ILE A 601 -7.80 21.78 29.63
N ASP A 602 -8.49 22.85 29.25
CA ASP A 602 -9.92 22.86 28.96
C ASP A 602 -10.15 23.36 27.53
N GLN A 603 -10.27 22.41 26.60
CA GLN A 603 -10.50 22.71 25.17
C GLN A 603 -11.95 23.09 24.88
N GLU A 604 -12.89 22.77 25.76
CA GLU A 604 -14.30 23.16 25.56
C GLU A 604 -14.44 24.66 25.86
N GLU A 605 -13.93 25.10 27.01
CA GLU A 605 -13.98 26.50 27.45
C GLU A 605 -12.81 27.36 26.94
N ASN A 606 -11.91 26.78 26.14
CA ASN A 606 -10.69 27.46 25.66
C ASN A 606 -9.82 28.02 26.81
N ASN A 607 -9.85 27.35 27.96
CA ASN A 607 -9.11 27.74 29.15
C ASN A 607 -7.85 26.89 29.35
N TYR A 608 -6.69 27.55 29.40
CA TYR A 608 -5.39 26.92 29.53
C TYR A 608 -4.60 27.65 30.61
N GLU A 609 -4.35 26.96 31.72
CA GLU A 609 -3.72 27.55 32.90
C GLU A 609 -2.50 26.75 33.31
N ILE A 610 -1.47 27.43 33.83
CA ILE A 610 -0.37 26.77 34.53
C ILE A 610 -0.82 26.35 35.94
N ILE A 611 -0.18 25.34 36.51
CA ILE A 611 -0.51 24.82 37.86
C ILE A 611 0.65 25.11 38.83
N PRO A 612 0.69 26.29 39.48
CA PRO A 612 1.77 26.67 40.39
C PRO A 612 1.60 26.08 41.81
N HIS A 613 2.70 25.99 42.57
CA HIS A 613 2.74 25.55 43.97
C HIS A 613 2.06 24.20 44.27
N ARG A 614 2.07 23.27 43.32
CA ARG A 614 1.50 21.93 43.44
C ARG A 614 2.61 20.93 43.78
N GLU A 615 2.36 20.07 44.76
CA GLU A 615 3.22 18.92 45.02
C GLU A 615 3.04 17.85 43.94
N ILE A 616 4.14 17.42 43.34
CA ILE A 616 4.20 16.47 42.23
C ILE A 616 5.13 15.32 42.59
N THR A 617 4.64 14.09 42.51
CA THR A 617 5.51 12.90 42.58
C THR A 617 5.85 12.44 41.17
N VAL A 618 7.14 12.48 40.83
CA VAL A 618 7.69 12.01 39.57
C VAL A 618 8.23 10.61 39.78
N TYR A 619 7.83 9.69 38.92
CA TYR A 619 8.21 8.28 38.93
C TYR A 619 9.16 8.00 37.77
N PHE A 620 10.14 7.14 38.00
CA PHE A 620 11.02 6.62 36.98
C PHE A 620 10.92 5.10 36.96
N ARG A 621 10.66 4.51 35.79
CA ARG A 621 10.49 3.07 35.63
C ARG A 621 11.31 2.51 34.47
N ASP A 622 11.69 1.25 34.61
CA ASP A 622 12.50 0.52 33.64
C ASP A 622 11.69 0.04 32.42
N THR A 623 12.37 -0.67 31.52
CA THR A 623 11.83 -1.27 30.29
C THR A 623 10.70 -2.28 30.53
N ASN A 624 10.66 -2.89 31.72
CA ASN A 624 9.64 -3.86 32.14
C ASN A 624 8.49 -3.21 32.93
N ASN A 625 8.44 -1.87 32.96
CA ASN A 625 7.50 -1.08 33.77
C ASN A 625 7.67 -1.23 35.29
N GLN A 626 8.84 -1.66 35.78
CA GLN A 626 9.14 -1.69 37.21
C GLN A 626 9.65 -0.32 37.69
N GLU A 627 9.13 0.17 38.82
CA GLU A 627 9.60 1.41 39.43
C GLU A 627 11.08 1.28 39.85
N ILE A 628 11.91 2.19 39.35
CA ILE A 628 13.32 2.35 39.72
C ILE A 628 13.42 3.25 40.94
N SER A 629 12.77 4.41 40.87
CA SER A 629 12.75 5.41 41.93
C SER A 629 11.61 6.41 41.71
N LYS A 630 11.36 7.24 42.72
CA LYS A 630 10.45 8.37 42.64
C LYS A 630 10.98 9.53 43.48
N ILE A 631 10.65 10.74 43.06
CA ILE A 631 10.97 11.96 43.81
C ILE A 631 9.74 12.86 43.90
N THR A 632 9.58 13.54 45.03
CA THR A 632 8.52 14.52 45.25
C THR A 632 9.10 15.92 45.10
N LEU A 633 8.48 16.72 44.24
CA LEU A 633 8.87 18.08 43.89
C LEU A 633 7.67 19.02 44.04
N MET A 634 7.92 20.31 43.99
CA MET A 634 6.87 21.34 44.03
C MET A 634 6.99 22.23 42.79
N THR A 635 5.87 22.54 42.14
CA THR A 635 5.86 23.47 41.01
C THR A 635 6.10 24.91 41.46
N ASN A 636 6.85 25.67 40.67
CA ASN A 636 7.14 27.09 40.91
C ASN A 636 5.98 27.99 40.45
N GLU A 637 6.20 29.31 40.47
CA GLU A 637 5.22 30.31 40.04
C GLU A 637 4.82 30.21 38.55
N PHE A 638 5.63 29.56 37.72
CA PHE A 638 5.36 29.28 36.30
C PHE A 638 4.72 27.90 36.07
N GLY A 639 4.37 27.18 37.15
CA GLY A 639 3.79 25.84 37.07
C GLY A 639 4.78 24.76 36.62
N SER A 640 6.08 25.05 36.66
CA SER A 640 7.13 24.12 36.28
C SER A 640 7.88 23.56 37.48
N PHE A 641 8.50 22.40 37.31
CA PHE A 641 9.38 21.77 38.29
C PHE A 641 10.58 21.18 37.56
N SER A 642 11.71 21.04 38.25
CA SER A 642 12.89 20.38 37.71
C SER A 642 13.48 19.42 38.71
N GLY A 643 14.09 18.36 38.20
CA GLY A 643 14.67 17.31 39.01
C GLY A 643 15.66 16.49 38.20
N HIS A 644 16.19 15.47 38.85
CA HIS A 644 17.06 14.53 38.18
C HIS A 644 16.86 13.12 38.74
N PHE A 645 17.12 12.14 37.87
CA PHE A 645 17.31 10.75 38.25
C PHE A 645 18.73 10.31 37.88
N VAL A 646 19.16 9.19 38.44
CA VAL A 646 20.37 8.51 37.96
C VAL A 646 19.91 7.31 37.13
N ALA A 647 20.42 7.19 35.90
CA ALA A 647 20.15 6.03 35.05
C ALA A 647 20.63 4.76 35.77
N PRO A 648 19.80 3.72 35.93
CA PRO A 648 20.18 2.52 36.66
C PRO A 648 21.30 1.77 35.94
N ALA A 649 22.18 1.13 36.71
CA ALA A 649 23.24 0.25 36.20
C ALA A 649 23.02 -1.22 36.54
N ASP A 650 22.02 -1.52 37.36
CA ASP A 650 21.63 -2.84 37.87
C ASP A 650 20.40 -3.42 37.14
N ARG A 651 20.00 -2.83 36.01
CA ARG A 651 18.77 -3.15 35.27
C ARG A 651 19.03 -3.29 33.78
N LEU A 652 18.09 -3.92 33.07
CA LEU A 652 18.13 -4.08 31.62
C LEU A 652 18.11 -2.71 30.92
N THR A 653 19.02 -2.50 29.96
CA THR A 653 19.06 -1.29 29.12
C THR A 653 17.86 -1.24 28.17
N GLY A 654 17.53 -0.04 27.69
CA GLY A 654 16.44 0.19 26.73
C GLY A 654 15.63 1.45 27.02
N SER A 655 14.39 1.47 26.51
CA SER A 655 13.45 2.57 26.70
C SER A 655 12.90 2.59 28.12
N MET A 656 13.17 3.66 28.86
CA MET A 656 12.71 3.88 30.22
C MET A 656 11.77 5.08 30.25
N THR A 657 10.84 5.11 31.21
CA THR A 657 9.79 6.16 31.25
C THR A 657 9.92 6.98 32.52
N ILE A 658 9.91 8.31 32.37
CA ILE A 658 9.66 9.26 33.46
C ILE A 658 8.20 9.69 33.35
N TYR A 659 7.45 9.65 34.45
CA TYR A 659 6.03 10.00 34.43
C TYR A 659 5.51 10.57 35.75
N THR A 660 4.36 11.24 35.67
CA THR A 660 3.55 11.67 36.81
C THR A 660 2.14 11.13 36.65
N ASN A 661 1.48 10.79 37.76
CA ASN A 661 0.09 10.33 37.74
C ASN A 661 -0.91 11.49 37.71
N GLU A 662 -0.64 12.55 38.49
CA GLU A 662 -1.54 13.70 38.63
C GLU A 662 -0.72 14.98 38.92
N PRO A 663 -0.74 16.00 38.02
CA PRO A 663 -1.19 15.95 36.63
C PRO A 663 -0.51 14.83 35.84
N SER A 664 -1.26 14.19 34.94
CA SER A 664 -0.73 13.04 34.20
C SER A 664 0.27 13.48 33.13
N GLY A 665 1.40 12.81 33.00
CA GLY A 665 2.37 13.13 31.95
C GLY A 665 3.46 12.11 31.89
N ARG A 666 4.11 11.97 30.74
CA ARG A 666 5.24 11.05 30.57
C ARG A 666 6.17 11.50 29.47
N THR A 667 7.43 11.12 29.61
CA THR A 667 8.42 11.13 28.53
C THR A 667 9.20 9.82 28.55
N ALA A 668 9.68 9.43 27.39
CA ALA A 668 10.56 8.28 27.24
C ALA A 668 11.99 8.77 27.06
N ILE A 669 12.92 8.06 27.68
CA ILE A 669 14.35 8.20 27.45
C ILE A 669 14.91 6.83 27.10
N LYS A 670 16.07 6.79 26.45
CA LYS A 670 16.79 5.56 26.20
C LYS A 670 18.03 5.50 27.08
N VAL A 671 18.19 4.41 27.83
CA VAL A 671 19.41 4.13 28.58
C VAL A 671 20.10 2.97 27.89
N GLU A 672 21.27 3.19 27.32
CA GLU A 672 22.04 2.17 26.59
C GLU A 672 23.54 2.32 26.90
N GLU A 673 24.26 1.21 26.79
CA GLU A 673 25.71 1.26 26.75
C GLU A 673 26.15 1.68 25.34
N TYR A 674 26.72 2.87 25.22
CA TYR A 674 27.23 3.38 23.94
C TYR A 674 28.56 4.10 24.13
N LYS A 675 29.37 4.10 23.08
CA LYS A 675 30.53 5.01 22.93
C LYS A 675 30.10 6.18 22.06
N ARG A 676 30.49 7.41 22.42
CA ARG A 676 30.12 8.60 21.62
C ARG A 676 30.76 8.49 20.24
N PRO A 677 30.02 8.79 19.17
CA PRO A 677 30.59 8.79 17.84
C PRO A 677 31.71 9.82 17.75
N LYS A 678 32.87 9.41 17.24
CA LYS A 678 34.00 10.33 17.03
C LYS A 678 33.88 11.07 15.70
N PHE A 679 33.16 10.49 14.74
CA PHE A 679 33.01 11.01 13.38
C PHE A 679 31.61 10.76 12.82
N PHE A 680 31.29 11.46 11.74
CA PHE A 680 30.06 11.33 10.96
C PHE A 680 30.41 11.10 9.50
N VAL A 681 29.42 10.63 8.74
CA VAL A 681 29.53 10.36 7.31
C VAL A 681 28.48 11.19 6.59
N GLU A 682 28.90 11.90 5.55
CA GLU A 682 28.03 12.72 4.72
C GLU A 682 28.20 12.33 3.25
N ILE A 683 27.09 12.21 2.53
CA ILE A 683 27.07 11.93 1.09
C ILE A 683 26.62 13.20 0.37
N GLU A 684 27.42 13.68 -0.58
CA GLU A 684 27.13 14.90 -1.32
C GLU A 684 26.13 14.64 -2.46
N THR A 685 25.19 15.56 -2.66
CA THR A 685 24.31 15.54 -3.84
C THR A 685 25.12 15.93 -5.08
N PRO A 686 25.10 15.14 -6.17
CA PRO A 686 25.82 15.49 -7.39
C PRO A 686 25.37 16.82 -7.98
N LYS A 687 26.33 17.72 -8.26
CA LYS A 687 26.06 19.05 -8.84
C LYS A 687 25.97 19.04 -10.37
N VAL A 688 26.43 17.97 -11.01
CA VAL A 688 26.47 17.85 -12.48
C VAL A 688 25.33 16.95 -12.96
N PRO A 689 24.55 17.37 -13.98
CA PRO A 689 23.50 16.53 -14.57
C PRO A 689 24.12 15.24 -15.11
N SER A 690 23.69 14.11 -14.57
CA SER A 690 24.16 12.78 -14.98
C SER A 690 23.11 12.10 -15.85
N LYS A 691 23.53 11.14 -16.68
CA LYS A 691 22.63 10.38 -17.55
C LYS A 691 22.41 8.96 -17.06
N LEU A 692 21.25 8.42 -17.41
CA LEU A 692 20.99 6.99 -17.34
C LEU A 692 21.99 6.20 -18.20
N ASN A 693 22.32 5.01 -17.74
CA ASN A 693 23.29 4.08 -18.34
C ASN A 693 24.75 4.57 -18.41
N GLU A 694 25.07 5.69 -17.78
CA GLU A 694 26.46 6.15 -17.59
C GLU A 694 26.98 5.81 -16.20
N LEU A 695 28.30 5.86 -16.05
CA LEU A 695 28.96 5.73 -14.75
C LEU A 695 28.77 7.02 -13.98
N ILE A 696 28.20 6.93 -12.77
CA ILE A 696 28.00 8.05 -11.86
C ILE A 696 28.97 7.93 -10.71
N GLU A 697 29.58 9.05 -10.37
CA GLU A 697 30.46 9.19 -9.21
C GLU A 697 29.76 10.06 -8.16
N VAL A 698 29.62 9.52 -6.96
CA VAL A 698 29.08 10.24 -5.80
C VAL A 698 30.15 10.32 -4.75
N THR A 699 30.48 11.55 -4.36
CA THR A 699 31.45 11.86 -3.31
C THR A 699 30.79 11.81 -1.94
N GLY A 700 31.51 11.26 -0.99
CA GLY A 700 31.16 11.33 0.42
C GLY A 700 32.40 11.65 1.26
N SER A 701 32.18 12.09 2.49
CA SER A 701 33.25 12.40 3.42
C SER A 701 32.98 11.78 4.80
N ALA A 702 34.06 11.40 5.48
CA ALA A 702 34.06 10.94 6.85
C ALA A 702 34.89 11.90 7.70
N MET A 703 34.22 12.67 8.55
CA MET A 703 34.82 13.76 9.30
C MET A 703 34.57 13.60 10.80
N THR A 704 35.58 13.85 11.62
CA THR A 704 35.41 13.94 13.06
C THR A 704 34.55 15.17 13.43
N TYR A 705 33.88 15.13 14.58
CA TYR A 705 33.10 16.29 15.06
C TYR A 705 33.94 17.54 15.36
N SER A 706 35.27 17.40 15.42
CA SER A 706 36.23 18.51 15.49
C SER A 706 36.68 19.06 14.13
N GLY A 707 36.23 18.45 13.03
CA GLY A 707 36.57 18.85 11.65
C GLY A 707 37.85 18.25 11.07
N ALA A 708 38.44 17.23 11.71
CA ALA A 708 39.58 16.48 11.18
C ALA A 708 39.13 15.28 10.32
N PRO A 709 39.81 14.97 9.21
CA PRO A 709 39.45 13.85 8.33
C PRO A 709 39.76 12.48 8.94
N VAL A 710 38.94 11.49 8.60
CA VAL A 710 39.17 10.09 8.98
C VAL A 710 39.86 9.35 7.83
N ASP A 711 41.18 9.29 7.87
CA ASP A 711 42.01 8.63 6.84
C ASP A 711 41.94 7.09 6.91
N ASN A 712 42.00 6.45 5.74
CA ASN A 712 42.13 5.00 5.54
C ASN A 712 41.02 4.17 6.25
N ALA A 713 39.83 4.75 6.42
CA ALA A 713 38.63 4.09 6.93
C ALA A 713 37.99 3.23 5.85
N LEU A 714 37.49 2.03 6.20
CA LEU A 714 36.79 1.13 5.31
C LEU A 714 35.34 1.58 5.11
N VAL A 715 34.98 1.99 3.91
CA VAL A 715 33.62 2.36 3.52
C VAL A 715 32.96 1.16 2.86
N GLN A 716 31.83 0.69 3.37
CA GLN A 716 30.93 -0.26 2.70
C GLN A 716 29.70 0.51 2.22
N TYR A 717 29.22 0.33 0.99
CA TYR A 717 28.06 1.07 0.49
C TYR A 717 27.06 0.18 -0.20
N ASN A 718 25.81 0.63 -0.40
CA ASN A 718 24.76 -0.03 -1.17
C ASN A 718 23.87 1.02 -1.87
N VAL A 719 23.53 0.79 -3.14
CA VAL A 719 22.78 1.70 -4.00
C VAL A 719 21.48 1.03 -4.45
N VAL A 720 20.33 1.64 -4.18
CA VAL A 720 18.99 1.09 -4.47
C VAL A 720 18.20 2.05 -5.35
N ARG A 721 17.72 1.58 -6.51
CA ARG A 721 16.85 2.34 -7.41
C ARG A 721 15.37 2.22 -7.03
N THR A 722 14.64 3.33 -7.10
CA THR A 722 13.16 3.40 -7.11
C THR A 722 12.68 4.33 -8.23
N ALA A 723 11.55 4.03 -8.88
CA ALA A 723 10.96 4.88 -9.92
C ALA A 723 9.81 5.75 -9.39
N SER A 724 9.58 6.90 -10.01
CA SER A 724 8.49 7.84 -9.74
C SER A 724 8.04 8.53 -11.03
N TYR A 725 6.85 9.11 -11.05
CA TYR A 725 6.24 9.72 -12.24
C TYR A 725 5.91 11.20 -12.01
N PRO A 726 5.91 12.03 -13.06
CA PRO A 726 5.49 13.43 -12.96
C PRO A 726 4.04 13.59 -12.49
N TYR A 727 3.70 14.70 -11.83
CA TYR A 727 2.36 14.91 -11.26
C TYR A 727 1.24 14.86 -12.30
N TRP A 728 1.47 15.42 -13.49
CA TRP A 728 0.49 15.43 -14.60
C TRP A 728 0.13 14.03 -15.10
N TRP A 729 1.00 13.04 -14.88
CA TRP A 729 0.75 11.65 -15.26
C TRP A 729 -0.51 11.09 -14.58
N ASN A 730 -0.80 11.54 -13.35
CA ASN A 730 -1.99 11.15 -12.61
C ASN A 730 -3.31 11.71 -13.18
N TRP A 731 -3.28 12.75 -14.03
CA TRP A 731 -4.50 13.35 -14.58
C TRP A 731 -5.18 12.45 -15.62
N TYR A 732 -4.38 11.69 -16.37
CA TYR A 732 -4.83 10.81 -17.44
C TYR A 732 -4.83 9.33 -17.03
N ARG A 733 -4.16 8.99 -15.93
CA ARG A 733 -3.98 7.60 -15.45
C ARG A 733 -4.26 7.50 -13.95
N PRO A 734 -5.51 7.68 -13.51
CA PRO A 734 -5.83 7.63 -12.09
C PRO A 734 -5.58 6.22 -11.54
N TYR A 735 -4.66 6.11 -10.58
CA TYR A 735 -4.43 4.94 -9.73
C TYR A 735 -3.76 3.71 -10.38
N SER A 736 -2.51 3.84 -10.82
CA SER A 736 -1.69 2.67 -11.13
C SER A 736 -1.29 1.90 -9.87
N ARG A 737 -1.59 0.59 -9.83
CA ARG A 737 -1.08 -0.38 -8.84
C ARG A 737 0.41 -0.71 -9.03
N TYR A 738 1.12 -0.05 -9.95
CA TYR A 738 2.57 -0.19 -10.10
C TYR A 738 3.27 0.61 -8.99
N GLY A 739 3.28 0.07 -7.76
CA GLY A 739 4.30 0.46 -6.80
C GLY A 739 5.66 0.18 -7.42
N ALA A 740 6.46 1.22 -7.66
CA ALA A 740 7.77 1.07 -8.25
C ALA A 740 8.60 0.07 -7.42
N LYS A 741 8.99 -1.05 -8.03
CA LYS A 741 9.80 -2.07 -7.37
C LYS A 741 11.18 -1.49 -7.10
N SER A 742 11.66 -1.61 -5.87
CA SER A 742 13.04 -1.23 -5.52
C SER A 742 14.02 -2.31 -5.99
N GLN A 743 15.18 -1.92 -6.53
CA GLN A 743 16.23 -2.85 -6.98
C GLN A 743 17.62 -2.35 -6.52
N VAL A 744 18.46 -3.25 -6.00
CA VAL A 744 19.88 -2.95 -5.72
C VAL A 744 20.65 -2.82 -7.05
N ILE A 745 21.41 -1.73 -7.20
CA ILE A 745 22.14 -1.35 -8.42
C ILE A 745 23.64 -1.56 -8.28
N ALA A 746 24.18 -1.27 -7.09
CA ALA A 746 25.58 -1.47 -6.75
C ALA A 746 25.72 -1.62 -5.24
N HIS A 747 26.76 -2.29 -4.76
CA HIS A 747 27.34 -2.01 -3.46
C HIS A 747 28.85 -1.89 -3.62
N GLY A 748 29.63 -1.87 -2.54
CA GLY A 748 31.08 -1.97 -2.62
C GLY A 748 31.78 -1.78 -1.30
N LYS A 749 33.09 -2.01 -1.34
CA LYS A 749 34.01 -1.64 -0.27
C LYS A 749 35.15 -0.79 -0.82
N ILE A 750 35.26 0.43 -0.33
CA ILE A 750 36.34 1.37 -0.67
C ILE A 750 36.99 1.88 0.61
N LYS A 751 37.97 2.76 0.48
CA LYS A 751 38.57 3.44 1.63
C LYS A 751 38.53 4.95 1.46
N THR A 752 38.49 5.66 2.59
CA THR A 752 38.72 7.09 2.60
C THR A 752 40.18 7.42 2.24
N ASP A 753 40.38 8.56 1.60
CA ASP A 753 41.69 9.15 1.36
C ASP A 753 42.21 9.95 2.57
N ALA A 754 43.38 10.58 2.42
CA ALA A 754 44.02 11.38 3.47
C ALA A 754 43.19 12.60 3.92
N ASP A 755 42.27 13.07 3.07
CA ASP A 755 41.35 14.16 3.35
C ASP A 755 39.98 13.65 3.85
N GLY A 756 39.85 12.33 4.11
CA GLY A 756 38.64 11.71 4.63
C GLY A 756 37.54 11.51 3.59
N ASN A 757 37.85 11.74 2.30
CA ASN A 757 36.88 11.64 1.21
C ASN A 757 36.87 10.26 0.58
N PHE A 758 35.75 9.89 -0.02
CA PHE A 758 35.61 8.67 -0.79
C PHE A 758 34.67 8.88 -1.98
N THR A 759 34.86 8.10 -3.04
CA THR A 759 34.06 8.19 -4.27
C THR A 759 33.42 6.83 -4.55
N ILE A 760 32.09 6.82 -4.66
CA ILE A 760 31.30 5.66 -5.04
C ILE A 760 30.96 5.77 -6.51
N SER A 761 31.35 4.77 -7.30
CA SER A 761 31.08 4.71 -8.73
C SER A 761 30.07 3.61 -9.05
N PHE A 762 28.96 3.94 -9.72
CA PHE A 762 27.98 2.94 -10.16
C PHE A 762 27.34 3.31 -11.50
N TYR A 763 26.92 2.31 -12.27
CA TYR A 763 26.16 2.54 -13.51
C TYR A 763 24.68 2.78 -13.19
N ALA A 764 24.16 3.94 -13.57
CA ALA A 764 22.78 4.30 -13.26
C ALA A 764 21.77 3.70 -14.25
N LYS A 765 21.50 2.41 -14.07
CA LYS A 765 20.59 1.63 -14.94
C LYS A 765 19.12 1.96 -14.65
N PRO A 766 18.31 2.42 -15.63
CA PRO A 766 16.88 2.63 -15.44
C PRO A 766 16.13 1.30 -15.27
N ASP A 767 14.88 1.37 -14.83
CA ASP A 767 13.98 0.22 -14.96
C ASP A 767 13.48 0.12 -16.40
N LEU A 768 14.05 -0.81 -17.14
CA LEU A 768 13.67 -1.06 -18.54
C LEU A 768 12.28 -1.70 -18.68
N ASN A 769 11.55 -1.98 -17.59
CA ASN A 769 10.13 -2.37 -17.70
C ASN A 769 9.19 -1.16 -17.72
N ILE A 770 9.71 0.07 -17.57
CA ILE A 770 8.90 1.30 -17.55
C ILE A 770 9.12 2.05 -18.87
N SER A 771 8.01 2.39 -19.54
CA SER A 771 8.04 3.12 -20.80
C SER A 771 8.73 4.47 -20.64
N MET A 772 9.51 4.87 -21.66
CA MET A 772 10.11 6.20 -21.70
C MET A 772 9.06 7.31 -21.89
N ASP A 773 7.94 7.00 -22.55
CA ASP A 773 6.88 7.96 -22.86
C ASP A 773 6.14 8.46 -21.61
N ASP A 774 6.26 7.73 -20.50
CA ASP A 774 5.73 8.11 -19.19
C ASP A 774 6.61 9.15 -18.44
N ASP A 775 7.73 9.56 -19.02
CA ASP A 775 8.75 10.45 -18.42
C ASP A 775 9.13 10.08 -16.97
N PRO A 776 9.48 8.80 -16.68
CA PRO A 776 9.77 8.36 -15.33
C PRO A 776 11.07 8.95 -14.79
N ARG A 777 11.10 9.18 -13.47
CA ARG A 777 12.28 9.56 -12.71
C ARG A 777 12.74 8.39 -11.84
N PHE A 778 14.02 8.07 -11.88
CA PHE A 778 14.68 7.00 -11.13
C PHE A 778 15.57 7.60 -10.04
N THR A 779 15.25 7.34 -8.78
CA THR A 779 16.06 7.73 -7.62
C THR A 779 16.94 6.57 -7.17
N TYR A 780 18.24 6.77 -7.15
CA TYR A 780 19.27 5.85 -6.68
C TYR A 780 19.68 6.26 -5.26
N ARG A 781 19.16 5.57 -4.24
CA ARG A 781 19.48 5.80 -2.82
C ARG A 781 20.75 5.08 -2.45
N ILE A 782 21.72 5.80 -1.90
CA ILE A 782 23.04 5.32 -1.54
C ILE A 782 23.11 5.29 -0.01
N HIS A 783 23.31 4.11 0.54
CA HIS A 783 23.54 3.88 1.96
C HIS A 783 24.99 3.48 2.18
N VAL A 784 25.69 4.06 3.15
CA VAL A 784 27.08 3.75 3.45
C VAL A 784 27.31 3.44 4.93
N ASP A 785 28.26 2.56 5.21
CA ASP A 785 28.83 2.21 6.51
C ASP A 785 30.36 2.41 6.47
N VAL A 786 30.88 3.42 7.15
CA VAL A 786 32.31 3.75 7.22
C VAL A 786 32.89 3.28 8.56
N THR A 787 33.90 2.43 8.52
CA THR A 787 34.61 1.86 9.67
C THR A 787 36.02 2.43 9.77
N SER A 788 36.31 3.19 10.82
CA SER A 788 37.62 3.80 11.06
C SER A 788 38.72 2.76 11.36
N PRO A 789 40.00 3.13 11.26
CA PRO A 789 41.12 2.24 11.63
C PRO A 789 41.10 1.77 13.10
N ASP A 790 40.47 2.52 14.01
CA ASP A 790 40.26 2.12 15.41
C ASP A 790 39.00 1.26 15.62
N GLY A 791 38.35 0.83 14.54
CA GLY A 791 37.25 -0.14 14.54
C GLY A 791 35.86 0.43 14.80
N GLU A 792 35.69 1.76 14.78
CA GLU A 792 34.39 2.41 14.98
C GLU A 792 33.65 2.57 13.64
N THR A 793 32.39 2.11 13.55
CA THR A 793 31.57 2.20 12.32
C THR A 793 30.48 3.26 12.43
N ARG A 794 30.24 4.00 11.35
CA ARG A 794 29.25 5.08 11.22
C ARG A 794 28.57 5.01 9.85
N SER A 795 27.27 5.28 9.80
CA SER A 795 26.50 5.20 8.57
C SER A 795 26.12 6.57 8.02
N GLY A 796 25.87 6.64 6.71
CA GLY A 796 25.38 7.83 6.01
C GLY A 796 24.47 7.45 4.85
N ASP A 797 23.58 8.35 4.46
CA ASP A 797 22.64 8.15 3.36
C ASP A 797 22.69 9.33 2.39
N GLY A 798 22.51 9.05 1.10
CA GLY A 798 22.38 10.04 0.04
C GLY A 798 21.54 9.51 -1.11
N SER A 799 21.31 10.33 -2.13
CA SER A 799 20.62 9.85 -3.34
C SER A 799 20.95 10.69 -4.56
N VAL A 800 20.75 10.09 -5.73
CA VAL A 800 20.82 10.74 -7.04
C VAL A 800 19.55 10.43 -7.83
N THR A 801 18.93 11.43 -8.41
CA THR A 801 17.70 11.26 -9.22
C THR A 801 18.02 11.54 -10.68
N LEU A 802 17.66 10.58 -11.54
CA LEU A 802 17.90 10.65 -12.98
C LEU A 802 16.64 10.33 -13.75
N GLY A 803 16.61 10.72 -15.00
CA GLY A 803 15.51 10.47 -15.91
C GLY A 803 16.06 10.33 -17.31
N TYR A 804 15.17 10.10 -18.26
CA TYR A 804 15.56 10.07 -19.67
C TYR A 804 15.98 11.45 -20.17
N SER A 805 15.50 12.52 -19.52
CA SER A 805 15.94 13.91 -19.67
C SER A 805 16.80 14.33 -18.47
N ALA A 806 17.78 15.22 -18.70
CA ALA A 806 18.68 15.72 -17.64
C ALA A 806 18.25 17.06 -17.02
N LEU A 807 17.16 17.63 -17.52
CA LEU A 807 16.61 18.94 -17.15
C LEU A 807 15.15 18.75 -16.73
N ALA A 808 14.74 19.34 -15.61
CA ALA A 808 13.33 19.52 -15.27
C ALA A 808 12.96 21.00 -15.37
N ILE A 809 11.82 21.27 -16.00
CA ILE A 809 11.15 22.57 -15.94
C ILE A 809 10.12 22.50 -14.80
N THR A 810 10.06 23.53 -13.96
CA THR A 810 9.02 23.71 -12.96
C THR A 810 8.27 25.00 -13.24
N LEU A 811 6.94 24.90 -13.19
CA LEU A 811 6.01 26.02 -13.26
C LEU A 811 5.34 26.14 -11.89
N SER A 812 5.27 27.36 -11.36
CA SER A 812 4.71 27.65 -10.04
C SER A 812 3.94 28.96 -10.05
N THR A 813 2.91 29.03 -9.20
CA THR A 813 2.11 30.23 -8.94
C THR A 813 1.58 30.14 -7.52
N ASP A 814 1.83 31.16 -6.69
CA ASP A 814 1.23 31.26 -5.36
C ASP A 814 -0.10 32.04 -5.39
N ASP A 815 -0.39 32.68 -6.53
CA ASP A 815 -1.58 33.51 -6.73
C ASP A 815 -2.80 32.65 -7.10
N GLN A 816 -3.97 33.03 -6.56
CA GLN A 816 -5.28 32.65 -7.10
C GLN A 816 -5.85 33.84 -7.89
N PRO A 817 -5.37 34.08 -9.12
CA PRO A 817 -5.68 35.31 -9.83
C PRO A 817 -7.18 35.46 -10.07
N GLN A 818 -7.71 36.64 -9.82
CA GLN A 818 -9.07 36.98 -10.25
C GLN A 818 -9.05 37.62 -11.64
N ASN A 819 -10.24 37.83 -12.18
CA ASN A 819 -10.48 38.37 -13.49
C ASN A 819 -9.66 39.63 -13.77
N ASN A 820 -8.74 39.54 -14.74
CA ASN A 820 -7.88 40.65 -15.13
C ASN A 820 -7.06 41.24 -13.98
N GLU A 821 -6.75 40.46 -12.95
CA GLU A 821 -5.72 40.82 -11.98
C GLU A 821 -4.34 40.41 -12.50
N GLN A 822 -3.32 41.14 -12.04
CA GLN A 822 -1.93 40.86 -12.39
C GLN A 822 -1.37 39.82 -11.42
N PHE A 823 -0.75 38.76 -11.94
CA PHE A 823 -0.20 37.67 -11.14
C PHE A 823 1.11 37.13 -11.74
N SER A 824 1.85 36.36 -10.96
CA SER A 824 3.20 35.91 -11.30
C SER A 824 3.30 34.40 -11.49
N ILE A 825 3.88 33.99 -12.62
CA ILE A 825 4.28 32.61 -12.88
C ILE A 825 5.79 32.50 -12.70
N GLY A 826 6.22 31.65 -11.77
CA GLY A 826 7.61 31.27 -11.61
C GLY A 826 7.97 30.14 -12.57
N VAL A 827 8.92 30.37 -13.47
CA VAL A 827 9.52 29.36 -14.34
C VAL A 827 10.95 29.08 -13.87
N ALA A 828 11.21 27.85 -13.45
CA ALA A 828 12.53 27.42 -13.05
C ALA A 828 12.96 26.19 -13.86
N THR A 829 14.26 26.09 -14.08
CA THR A 829 14.93 24.94 -14.66
C THR A 829 15.93 24.40 -13.66
N GLN A 830 15.84 23.11 -13.39
CA GLN A 830 16.64 22.47 -12.35
C GLN A 830 17.08 21.08 -12.82
N THR A 831 18.11 20.55 -12.18
CA THR A 831 18.39 19.11 -12.23
C THR A 831 17.20 18.35 -11.65
N LEU A 832 17.15 17.04 -11.90
CA LEU A 832 16.11 16.18 -11.33
C LEU A 832 16.19 16.05 -9.79
N ASP A 833 17.32 16.43 -9.20
CA ASP A 833 17.54 16.53 -7.75
C ASP A 833 17.20 17.93 -7.17
N GLY A 834 16.69 18.86 -8.00
CA GLY A 834 16.22 20.17 -7.56
C GLY A 834 17.30 21.27 -7.50
N VAL A 835 18.48 21.04 -8.08
CA VAL A 835 19.54 22.07 -8.16
C VAL A 835 19.29 22.97 -9.36
N SER A 836 19.21 24.29 -9.14
CA SER A 836 18.98 25.28 -10.20
C SER A 836 20.09 25.26 -11.26
N ILE A 837 19.70 25.20 -12.53
CA ILE A 837 20.61 25.27 -13.69
C ILE A 837 20.03 26.19 -14.77
N PRO A 838 20.84 26.88 -15.59
CA PRO A 838 20.34 27.71 -16.68
C PRO A 838 19.68 26.86 -17.77
N GLY A 839 18.65 27.41 -18.43
CA GLY A 839 17.98 26.77 -19.55
C GLY A 839 17.17 27.76 -20.38
N THR A 840 17.02 27.48 -21.66
CA THR A 840 16.13 28.24 -22.55
C THR A 840 14.83 27.48 -22.70
N THR A 841 13.73 28.15 -22.41
CA THR A 841 12.39 27.55 -22.42
C THR A 841 11.40 28.48 -23.11
N THR A 842 10.34 27.91 -23.68
CA THR A 842 9.19 28.64 -24.22
C THR A 842 7.97 28.35 -23.37
N LEU A 843 7.33 29.39 -22.82
CA LEU A 843 6.09 29.30 -22.08
C LEU A 843 4.92 29.67 -23.00
N GLN A 844 3.96 28.77 -23.13
CA GLN A 844 2.72 28.95 -23.86
C GLN A 844 1.54 28.81 -22.90
N VAL A 845 0.54 29.69 -23.04
CA VAL A 845 -0.67 29.69 -22.22
C VAL A 845 -1.87 29.50 -23.12
N TYR A 846 -2.55 28.38 -22.95
CA TYR A 846 -3.76 28.04 -23.70
C TYR A 846 -5.00 28.25 -22.83
N ARG A 847 -6.03 28.90 -23.37
CA ARG A 847 -7.38 28.79 -22.83
C ARG A 847 -7.94 27.42 -23.16
N LEU A 848 -8.70 26.83 -22.25
CA LEU A 848 -9.36 25.55 -22.46
C LEU A 848 -10.72 25.75 -23.13
N LYS A 849 -11.12 24.81 -23.99
CA LYS A 849 -12.47 24.74 -24.55
C LYS A 849 -13.42 24.37 -23.41
N GLU A 850 -14.52 25.10 -23.26
CA GLU A 850 -15.55 24.78 -22.27
C GLU A 850 -16.71 24.00 -22.94
N PRO A 851 -17.38 23.09 -22.22
CA PRO A 851 -18.62 22.48 -22.70
C PRO A 851 -19.77 23.50 -22.77
N SER A 852 -20.87 23.18 -23.46
CA SER A 852 -22.05 24.06 -23.51
C SER A 852 -22.74 24.19 -22.15
N GLU A 853 -22.73 23.13 -21.36
CA GLU A 853 -23.30 23.01 -20.02
C GLU A 853 -22.32 22.29 -19.09
N PRO A 854 -22.40 22.51 -17.77
CA PRO A 854 -21.56 21.77 -16.83
C PRO A 854 -21.78 20.27 -16.93
N ILE A 855 -20.68 19.51 -16.85
CA ILE A 855 -20.72 18.07 -16.90
C ILE A 855 -20.66 17.52 -15.48
N PRO A 856 -21.75 16.90 -14.98
CA PRO A 856 -21.74 16.25 -13.68
C PRO A 856 -20.74 15.10 -13.65
N GLU A 857 -20.16 14.84 -12.48
CA GLU A 857 -19.34 13.64 -12.27
C GLU A 857 -20.19 12.38 -12.47
N LYS A 858 -19.70 11.40 -13.24
CA LYS A 858 -20.45 10.15 -13.42
C LYS A 858 -20.21 9.20 -12.25
N PHE A 859 -21.27 8.51 -11.81
CA PHE A 859 -21.18 7.51 -10.74
C PHE A 859 -20.25 6.34 -11.03
N TRP A 860 -19.88 6.12 -12.29
CA TRP A 860 -19.11 4.97 -12.75
C TRP A 860 -18.02 5.33 -13.76
N GLU A 861 -17.51 6.57 -13.73
CA GLU A 861 -16.47 7.05 -14.66
C GLU A 861 -15.25 6.12 -14.68
N TYR A 862 -14.83 5.64 -13.51
CA TYR A 862 -13.72 4.68 -13.35
C TYR A 862 -13.97 3.31 -13.99
N ASP A 863 -15.21 2.82 -13.97
CA ASP A 863 -15.57 1.50 -14.50
C ASP A 863 -15.70 1.52 -16.04
N LEU A 864 -15.95 2.69 -16.66
CA LEU A 864 -16.07 2.86 -18.12
C LEU A 864 -14.72 2.95 -18.85
N HIS A 865 -13.70 3.48 -18.18
CA HIS A 865 -12.37 3.70 -18.73
C HIS A 865 -11.30 3.02 -17.87
N PRO A 866 -11.29 1.69 -17.77
CA PRO A 866 -10.20 0.98 -17.09
C PRO A 866 -8.91 1.20 -17.88
N PHE A 867 -8.06 2.12 -17.41
CA PHE A 867 -6.64 2.24 -17.75
C PHE A 867 -6.26 2.17 -19.23
N LYS A 868 -7.11 2.66 -20.15
CA LYS A 868 -6.66 2.89 -21.51
C LYS A 868 -5.86 4.18 -21.53
N GLU A 869 -4.64 4.10 -22.06
CA GLU A 869 -3.79 5.26 -22.34
C GLU A 869 -4.56 6.20 -23.25
N GLN A 870 -5.20 7.23 -22.68
CA GLN A 870 -5.67 8.36 -23.48
C GLN A 870 -4.48 9.30 -23.64
N SER A 871 -3.98 9.39 -24.87
CA SER A 871 -3.10 10.48 -25.27
C SER A 871 -3.92 11.78 -25.39
N ASP A 872 -3.25 12.94 -25.36
CA ASP A 872 -3.90 14.23 -25.66
C ASP A 872 -4.54 14.25 -27.07
N GLU A 873 -4.09 13.38 -27.99
CA GLU A 873 -4.66 13.24 -29.34
C GLU A 873 -5.96 12.40 -29.36
N ASP A 874 -6.11 11.43 -28.44
CA ASP A 874 -7.29 10.56 -28.34
C ASP A 874 -8.48 11.19 -27.59
N ALA A 875 -8.28 12.35 -26.95
CA ALA A 875 -9.29 13.00 -26.12
C ALA A 875 -10.54 13.44 -26.90
N GLY A 876 -10.46 13.65 -28.22
CA GLY A 876 -11.60 14.06 -29.05
C GLY A 876 -12.40 15.24 -28.46
N GLU A 877 -13.65 15.44 -28.91
CA GLU A 877 -14.57 16.44 -28.31
C GLU A 877 -15.23 15.95 -27.00
N LYS A 878 -14.70 14.91 -26.34
CA LYS A 878 -15.35 14.33 -25.16
C LYS A 878 -14.87 15.00 -23.89
N PHE A 879 -15.67 15.95 -23.40
CA PHE A 879 -15.46 16.57 -22.10
C PHE A 879 -15.80 15.62 -20.95
N SER A 880 -15.04 15.70 -19.86
CA SER A 880 -15.30 15.02 -18.58
C SER A 880 -15.65 16.03 -17.48
N SER A 881 -16.10 15.57 -16.30
CA SER A 881 -16.28 16.46 -15.13
C SER A 881 -14.94 17.01 -14.60
N ASN A 882 -13.82 16.34 -14.90
CA ASN A 882 -12.48 16.81 -14.57
C ASN A 882 -11.98 17.77 -15.65
N TRP A 883 -12.01 19.07 -15.36
CA TRP A 883 -11.58 20.09 -16.31
C TRP A 883 -10.10 20.02 -16.69
N LEU A 884 -9.26 19.33 -15.90
CA LEU A 884 -7.83 19.16 -16.21
C LEU A 884 -7.58 18.39 -17.50
N THR A 885 -8.57 17.61 -17.97
CA THR A 885 -8.51 16.85 -19.23
C THR A 885 -9.16 17.58 -20.40
N TRP A 886 -9.70 18.79 -20.20
CA TRP A 886 -10.36 19.52 -21.28
C TRP A 886 -9.37 19.93 -22.38
N PRO A 887 -9.80 19.87 -23.67
CA PRO A 887 -8.93 20.18 -24.78
C PRO A 887 -8.56 21.67 -24.83
N ARG A 888 -7.41 21.95 -25.44
CA ARG A 888 -6.94 23.31 -25.73
C ARG A 888 -7.89 23.97 -26.73
N ASP A 889 -8.14 25.27 -26.54
CA ASP A 889 -8.90 26.10 -27.48
C ASP A 889 -7.98 27.09 -28.18
N THR A 890 -7.58 28.15 -27.48
CA THR A 890 -6.86 29.29 -28.07
C THR A 890 -5.56 29.58 -27.31
N LEU A 891 -4.45 29.80 -28.04
CA LEU A 891 -3.19 30.30 -27.48
C LEU A 891 -3.35 31.79 -27.17
N VAL A 892 -3.25 32.18 -25.90
CA VAL A 892 -3.48 33.56 -25.44
C VAL A 892 -2.21 34.30 -25.05
N TYR A 893 -1.12 33.58 -24.77
CA TYR A 893 0.18 34.17 -24.45
C TYR A 893 1.31 33.20 -24.81
N GLU A 894 2.41 33.74 -25.33
CA GLU A 894 3.63 33.00 -25.63
C GLU A 894 4.86 33.87 -25.35
N THR A 895 5.86 33.31 -24.71
CA THR A 895 7.15 33.98 -24.52
C THR A 895 8.30 32.99 -24.42
N SER A 896 9.47 33.36 -24.92
CA SER A 896 10.71 32.62 -24.71
C SER A 896 11.51 33.28 -23.58
N LEU A 897 12.05 32.47 -22.69
CA LEU A 897 12.75 32.93 -21.50
C LEU A 897 14.00 32.08 -21.22
N THR A 898 15.01 32.74 -20.66
CA THR A 898 16.26 32.09 -20.22
C THR A 898 16.39 32.22 -18.71
N THR A 899 16.37 31.09 -18.03
CA THR A 899 16.64 30.98 -16.60
C THR A 899 18.15 31.04 -16.33
N THR A 900 18.51 31.35 -15.09
CA THR A 900 19.90 31.41 -14.60
C THR A 900 20.00 30.60 -13.32
N ASP A 901 21.21 30.51 -12.74
CA ASP A 901 21.45 29.82 -11.46
C ASP A 901 20.59 30.39 -10.30
N ASN A 902 20.15 31.66 -10.42
CA ASN A 902 19.12 32.28 -9.57
C ASN A 902 17.72 32.21 -10.22
N ASN A 903 17.14 31.01 -10.30
CA ASN A 903 15.73 30.81 -10.68
C ASN A 903 14.83 30.86 -9.41
N PRO A 904 13.49 31.01 -9.51
CA PRO A 904 12.67 31.09 -10.73
C PRO A 904 12.78 32.44 -11.45
N ARG A 905 12.61 32.42 -12.78
CA ARG A 905 12.28 33.60 -13.57
C ARG A 905 10.80 33.88 -13.43
N ILE A 906 10.45 35.13 -13.11
CA ILE A 906 9.07 35.54 -12.94
C ILE A 906 8.52 36.10 -14.26
N VAL A 907 7.43 35.49 -14.74
CA VAL A 907 6.62 35.99 -15.84
C VAL A 907 5.33 36.55 -15.26
N THR A 908 5.05 37.81 -15.56
CA THR A 908 3.84 38.45 -15.06
C THR A 908 2.73 38.41 -16.12
N LEU A 909 1.57 37.89 -15.75
CA LEU A 909 0.43 37.70 -16.64
C LEU A 909 -0.79 38.48 -16.14
N LYS A 910 -1.73 38.70 -17.06
CA LYS A 910 -3.04 39.28 -16.82
C LYS A 910 -4.02 38.58 -17.74
N LEU A 911 -4.92 37.78 -17.18
CA LEU A 911 -5.84 36.93 -17.95
C LEU A 911 -7.28 37.20 -17.50
N PRO A 912 -8.28 37.12 -18.40
CA PRO A 912 -9.68 37.16 -18.01
C PRO A 912 -10.10 35.85 -17.31
N THR A 913 -11.23 35.88 -16.61
CA THR A 913 -11.85 34.68 -16.00
C THR A 913 -11.89 33.50 -16.97
N GLY A 914 -11.48 32.33 -16.50
CA GLY A 914 -11.51 31.11 -17.29
C GLY A 914 -10.53 30.05 -16.82
N LEU A 915 -10.51 28.94 -17.54
CA LEU A 915 -9.61 27.81 -17.31
C LEU A 915 -8.51 27.80 -18.37
N TYR A 916 -7.28 27.57 -17.94
CA TYR A 916 -6.08 27.62 -18.75
C TYR A 916 -5.17 26.43 -18.47
N LYS A 917 -4.36 26.08 -19.47
CA LYS A 917 -3.23 25.16 -19.34
C LYS A 917 -1.98 25.88 -19.80
N LEU A 918 -1.04 26.03 -18.89
CA LEU A 918 0.30 26.55 -19.18
C LEU A 918 1.18 25.37 -19.54
N GLU A 919 1.90 25.51 -20.64
CA GLU A 919 2.86 24.54 -21.11
C GLU A 919 4.20 25.24 -21.29
N CYS A 920 5.24 24.71 -20.66
CA CYS A 920 6.57 25.23 -20.82
C CYS A 920 7.47 24.13 -21.35
N SER A 921 8.04 24.35 -22.53
CA SER A 921 8.91 23.39 -23.21
C SER A 921 10.33 23.94 -23.33
N GLY A 922 11.30 23.05 -23.43
CA GLY A 922 12.70 23.36 -23.61
C GLY A 922 13.48 22.15 -24.08
N GLN A 923 14.80 22.27 -24.12
CA GLN A 923 15.69 21.14 -24.40
C GLN A 923 16.72 21.02 -23.29
N ASP A 924 17.04 19.78 -22.92
CA ASP A 924 18.18 19.52 -22.06
C ASP A 924 19.51 19.70 -22.84
N ASN A 925 20.63 19.64 -22.11
CA ASN A 925 21.97 19.77 -22.70
C ASN A 925 22.33 18.64 -23.69
N PHE A 926 21.45 17.66 -23.86
CA PHE A 926 21.62 16.50 -24.74
C PHE A 926 20.63 16.50 -25.91
N GLY A 927 19.88 17.60 -26.09
CA GLY A 927 18.95 17.80 -27.20
C GLY A 927 17.63 17.04 -27.04
N ARG A 928 17.33 16.51 -25.85
CA ARG A 928 16.01 15.92 -25.58
C ARG A 928 15.03 17.00 -25.18
N GLU A 929 13.82 16.91 -25.71
CA GLU A 929 12.72 17.78 -25.35
C GLU A 929 12.29 17.52 -23.91
N VAL A 930 12.04 18.59 -23.17
CA VAL A 930 11.48 18.56 -21.82
C VAL A 930 10.27 19.46 -21.76
N ARG A 931 9.24 19.06 -21.01
CA ARG A 931 8.00 19.81 -20.87
C ARG A 931 7.50 19.85 -19.43
N ALA A 932 6.87 20.94 -19.06
CA ALA A 932 6.13 21.10 -17.82
C ALA A 932 4.72 21.63 -18.11
N LEU A 933 3.74 21.10 -17.38
CA LEU A 933 2.34 21.49 -17.48
C LEU A 933 1.87 22.07 -16.15
N LEU A 934 1.18 23.21 -16.18
CA LEU A 934 0.53 23.82 -15.03
C LEU A 934 -0.92 24.20 -15.38
N PRO A 935 -1.93 23.53 -14.81
CA PRO A 935 -3.31 23.96 -14.95
C PRO A 935 -3.53 25.22 -14.11
N LEU A 936 -4.23 26.21 -14.67
CA LEU A 936 -4.48 27.49 -14.02
C LEU A 936 -5.97 27.85 -14.14
N MET A 937 -6.56 28.23 -13.02
CA MET A 937 -7.91 28.78 -12.98
C MET A 937 -7.82 30.25 -12.61
N VAL A 938 -8.32 31.12 -13.49
CA VAL A 938 -8.52 32.54 -13.18
C VAL A 938 -9.95 32.70 -12.69
N LEU A 939 -10.10 33.10 -11.43
CA LEU A 939 -11.38 33.20 -10.75
C LEU A 939 -12.20 34.39 -11.29
N PRO A 940 -13.54 34.31 -11.25
CA PRO A 940 -14.39 35.47 -11.47
C PRO A 940 -14.16 36.55 -10.40
N ASP A 941 -14.62 37.77 -10.65
CA ASP A 941 -14.67 38.78 -9.59
C ASP A 941 -15.59 38.27 -8.50
N TRP A 942 -15.13 38.29 -7.25
CA TRP A 942 -15.89 37.71 -6.13
C TRP A 942 -17.21 38.45 -5.86
N ASN A 943 -17.38 39.67 -6.38
CA ASN A 943 -18.62 40.42 -6.29
C ASN A 943 -19.66 40.05 -7.35
N ASP A 944 -19.28 39.30 -8.38
CA ASP A 944 -20.19 38.84 -9.41
C ASP A 944 -21.33 37.99 -8.82
N LYS A 945 -22.48 38.01 -9.49
CA LYS A 945 -23.68 37.23 -9.13
C LYS A 945 -23.91 36.03 -10.03
N ILE A 946 -23.20 35.96 -11.14
CA ILE A 946 -23.32 34.91 -12.14
C ILE A 946 -21.95 34.28 -12.32
N PHE A 947 -21.88 32.97 -12.10
CA PHE A 947 -20.65 32.22 -12.30
C PHE A 947 -20.56 31.74 -13.75
N ASN A 948 -19.64 32.31 -14.52
CA ASN A 948 -19.57 32.13 -15.98
C ASN A 948 -18.60 31.02 -16.44
N ILE A 949 -18.08 30.20 -15.55
CA ILE A 949 -17.25 29.04 -15.90
C ILE A 949 -18.14 27.79 -15.88
N LYS A 950 -18.08 26.93 -16.91
CA LYS A 950 -18.93 25.74 -17.05
C LYS A 950 -18.54 24.56 -16.14
N LEU A 951 -18.14 24.86 -14.91
CA LEU A 951 -17.91 23.87 -13.85
C LEU A 951 -19.19 23.65 -13.04
N ALA A 952 -19.48 22.40 -12.67
CA ALA A 952 -20.73 22.10 -11.98
C ALA A 952 -20.81 22.68 -10.56
N SER A 953 -19.67 22.74 -9.86
CA SER A 953 -19.54 23.41 -8.58
C SER A 953 -18.10 23.88 -8.35
N LEU A 954 -17.94 25.08 -7.80
CA LEU A 954 -16.67 25.64 -7.37
C LEU A 954 -16.81 26.22 -5.96
N VAL A 955 -15.88 25.86 -5.09
CA VAL A 955 -15.71 26.51 -3.79
C VAL A 955 -14.27 27.01 -3.65
N ARG A 956 -14.11 28.26 -3.25
CA ARG A 956 -12.81 28.89 -2.98
C ARG A 956 -12.87 29.66 -1.67
N VAL A 957 -11.71 29.76 -1.04
CA VAL A 957 -11.52 30.44 0.24
C VAL A 957 -10.21 31.20 0.19
N ASN A 958 -10.20 32.40 0.75
CA ASN A 958 -9.00 33.25 0.77
C ASN A 958 -7.86 32.63 1.58
N SER A 959 -8.18 31.95 2.69
CA SER A 959 -7.23 31.15 3.47
C SER A 959 -7.94 30.14 4.37
N ASN A 960 -7.37 28.94 4.51
CA ASN A 960 -7.79 27.96 5.51
C ASN A 960 -7.29 28.30 6.93
N THR A 961 -6.45 29.32 7.07
CA THR A 961 -6.01 29.87 8.36
C THR A 961 -6.26 31.37 8.41
N VAL A 962 -7.08 31.83 9.34
CA VAL A 962 -7.48 33.25 9.45
C VAL A 962 -7.19 33.77 10.85
N GLU A 963 -6.37 34.82 10.93
CA GLU A 963 -6.02 35.45 12.20
C GLU A 963 -7.19 36.24 12.81
N VAL A 964 -7.17 36.40 14.13
CA VAL A 964 -8.14 37.24 14.84
C VAL A 964 -8.03 38.69 14.36
N GLY A 965 -9.18 39.30 14.05
CA GLY A 965 -9.28 40.64 13.47
C GLY A 965 -9.26 40.69 11.95
N LYS A 966 -9.08 39.54 11.28
CA LYS A 966 -9.24 39.38 9.82
C LYS A 966 -10.60 38.76 9.49
N GLU A 967 -10.93 38.74 8.21
CA GLU A 967 -12.15 38.13 7.71
C GLU A 967 -11.83 36.91 6.85
N LEU A 968 -12.61 35.86 7.07
CA LEU A 968 -12.71 34.75 6.13
C LEU A 968 -13.56 35.22 4.96
N GLU A 969 -13.13 34.95 3.73
CA GLU A 969 -13.97 35.11 2.54
C GLU A 969 -14.10 33.76 1.84
N VAL A 970 -15.34 33.38 1.52
CA VAL A 970 -15.65 32.15 0.78
C VAL A 970 -16.48 32.49 -0.44
N LEU A 971 -16.03 31.99 -1.59
CA LEU A 971 -16.71 32.05 -2.88
C LEU A 971 -17.30 30.68 -3.19
N TRP A 972 -18.60 30.65 -3.49
CA TRP A 972 -19.26 29.53 -4.15
C TRP A 972 -19.72 29.95 -5.55
N GLY A 973 -19.60 29.05 -6.52
CA GLY A 973 -20.11 29.26 -7.87
C GLY A 973 -20.55 27.97 -8.54
N THR A 974 -21.50 28.06 -9.46
CA THR A 974 -21.95 26.96 -10.31
C THR A 974 -22.22 27.43 -11.74
N GLY A 975 -21.73 26.66 -12.72
CA GLY A 975 -21.89 26.96 -14.14
C GLY A 975 -23.25 26.60 -14.71
N TYR A 976 -24.15 26.04 -13.89
CA TYR A 976 -25.55 25.83 -14.26
C TYR A 976 -26.25 27.19 -14.38
N GLU A 977 -27.32 27.27 -15.18
CA GLU A 977 -28.05 28.53 -15.38
C GLU A 977 -28.80 29.01 -14.13
N THR A 978 -29.21 28.06 -13.29
CA THR A 978 -29.84 28.29 -11.99
C THR A 978 -29.33 27.28 -10.97
N GLY A 979 -29.41 27.62 -9.70
CA GLY A 979 -29.01 26.72 -8.62
C GLY A 979 -28.83 27.46 -7.32
N ARG A 980 -28.86 26.73 -6.20
CA ARG A 980 -28.58 27.28 -4.88
C ARG A 980 -27.57 26.42 -4.13
N CYS A 981 -26.88 27.07 -3.21
CA CYS A 981 -26.06 26.40 -2.20
C CYS A 981 -26.63 26.68 -0.81
N PHE A 982 -26.67 25.66 0.02
CA PHE A 982 -26.92 25.80 1.44
C PHE A 982 -25.60 25.96 2.17
N ILE A 983 -25.45 27.08 2.87
CA ILE A 983 -24.24 27.43 3.60
C ILE A 983 -24.52 27.32 5.10
N GLU A 984 -23.66 26.59 5.82
CA GLU A 984 -23.67 26.50 7.27
C GLU A 984 -22.31 26.83 7.85
N ILE A 985 -22.30 27.51 9.01
CA ILE A 985 -21.09 27.74 9.81
C ILE A 985 -21.31 27.07 11.16
N GLU A 986 -20.42 26.14 11.51
CA GLU A 986 -20.39 25.40 12.77
C GLU A 986 -19.22 25.85 13.63
N HIS A 987 -19.49 26.18 14.89
CA HIS A 987 -18.49 26.44 15.90
C HIS A 987 -18.94 25.76 17.19
N ASP A 988 -18.05 25.02 17.84
CA ASP A 988 -18.34 24.29 19.09
C ASP A 988 -19.59 23.42 19.01
N ASN A 989 -19.68 22.63 17.94
CA ASN A 989 -20.75 21.65 17.71
C ASN A 989 -22.14 22.28 17.59
N LYS A 990 -22.18 23.58 17.29
CA LYS A 990 -23.38 24.39 17.13
C LYS A 990 -23.33 25.11 15.79
N ILE A 991 -24.41 24.99 15.04
CA ILE A 991 -24.59 25.79 13.83
C ILE A 991 -24.94 27.22 14.23
N ILE A 992 -24.01 28.14 13.98
CA ILE A 992 -24.14 29.56 14.33
C ILE A 992 -24.74 30.40 13.19
N LYS A 993 -24.68 29.91 11.95
CA LYS A 993 -25.29 30.53 10.78
C LYS A 993 -25.71 29.45 9.78
N ARG A 994 -26.89 29.61 9.17
CA ARG A 994 -27.37 28.75 8.07
C ARG A 994 -28.30 29.51 7.14
N TYR A 995 -28.17 29.34 5.82
CA TYR A 995 -29.07 29.93 4.82
C TYR A 995 -28.86 29.33 3.42
N TRP A 996 -29.88 29.44 2.57
CA TRP A 996 -29.76 29.21 1.12
C TRP A 996 -29.33 30.48 0.40
N THR A 997 -28.47 30.37 -0.61
CA THR A 997 -28.21 31.45 -1.58
C THR A 997 -29.47 31.75 -2.40
N LYS A 998 -29.49 32.86 -3.15
CA LYS A 998 -30.63 33.20 -3.99
C LYS A 998 -30.65 32.33 -5.25
N GLN A 999 -31.84 31.95 -5.72
CA GLN A 999 -32.07 31.01 -6.83
C GLN A 999 -31.34 31.31 -8.14
N HIS A 1000 -31.28 32.59 -8.51
CA HIS A 1000 -30.74 33.04 -9.78
C HIS A 1000 -29.36 33.68 -9.62
N GLU A 1001 -28.79 33.64 -8.41
CA GLU A 1001 -27.41 34.03 -8.17
C GLU A 1001 -26.56 32.76 -8.16
N THR A 1002 -25.99 32.41 -9.32
CA THR A 1002 -25.15 31.21 -9.48
C THR A 1002 -23.72 31.42 -9.00
N GLN A 1003 -23.43 32.62 -8.49
CA GLN A 1003 -22.27 32.94 -7.69
C GLN A 1003 -22.69 33.62 -6.38
N HIS A 1004 -22.09 33.19 -5.28
CA HIS A 1004 -22.28 33.83 -3.97
C HIS A 1004 -20.98 33.89 -3.19
N THR A 1005 -20.66 35.08 -2.70
CA THR A 1005 -19.54 35.32 -1.78
C THR A 1005 -20.08 35.76 -0.43
N PHE A 1006 -19.47 35.26 0.64
CA PHE A 1006 -19.71 35.80 1.97
C PHE A 1006 -18.40 36.01 2.74
N ALA A 1007 -18.38 37.09 3.53
CA ALA A 1007 -17.34 37.35 4.50
C ALA A 1007 -17.81 36.93 5.91
N PHE A 1008 -16.89 36.47 6.74
CA PHE A 1008 -17.13 36.13 8.14
C PHE A 1008 -16.02 36.70 9.03
N PRO A 1009 -16.32 37.68 9.90
CA PRO A 1009 -15.31 38.32 10.73
C PRO A 1009 -14.83 37.37 11.83
N VAL A 1010 -13.52 37.17 11.90
CA VAL A 1010 -12.89 36.30 12.89
C VAL A 1010 -12.53 37.12 14.13
N THR A 1011 -13.24 36.85 15.23
CA THR A 1011 -12.98 37.43 16.55
C THR A 1011 -12.31 36.42 17.48
N GLU A 1012 -11.86 36.86 18.66
CA GLU A 1012 -11.23 36.01 19.66
C GLU A 1012 -12.10 34.81 20.08
N LYS A 1013 -13.43 34.94 20.00
CA LYS A 1013 -14.38 33.85 20.28
C LYS A 1013 -14.15 32.61 19.40
N TYR A 1014 -13.61 32.77 18.19
CA TYR A 1014 -13.42 31.69 17.23
C TYR A 1014 -12.03 31.04 17.28
N ARG A 1015 -11.21 31.38 18.28
CA ARG A 1015 -9.91 30.74 18.52
C ARG A 1015 -10.02 29.21 18.53
N GLY A 1016 -9.10 28.58 17.82
CA GLY A 1016 -9.11 27.13 17.58
C GLY A 1016 -9.88 26.71 16.32
N GLY A 1017 -10.67 27.60 15.72
CA GLY A 1017 -11.28 27.40 14.41
C GLY A 1017 -12.77 27.07 14.43
N PHE A 1018 -13.34 27.00 13.24
CA PHE A 1018 -14.74 26.69 12.96
C PHE A 1018 -14.83 25.97 11.60
N VAL A 1019 -15.98 25.41 11.25
CA VAL A 1019 -16.17 24.72 9.96
C VAL A 1019 -17.27 25.38 9.14
N VAL A 1020 -17.04 25.51 7.84
CA VAL A 1020 -18.07 25.91 6.88
C VAL A 1020 -18.49 24.71 6.06
N TYR A 1021 -19.80 24.43 5.97
CA TYR A 1021 -20.35 23.42 5.09
C TYR A 1021 -21.09 24.09 3.93
N LEU A 1022 -20.87 23.59 2.72
CA LEU A 1022 -21.57 24.01 1.51
C LEU A 1022 -22.20 22.79 0.85
N THR A 1023 -23.52 22.81 0.71
CA THR A 1023 -24.31 21.75 0.08
C THR A 1023 -25.00 22.29 -1.16
N GLN A 1024 -24.70 21.74 -2.32
CA GLN A 1024 -25.40 22.03 -3.57
C GLN A 1024 -25.91 20.71 -4.16
N VAL A 1025 -27.12 20.71 -4.70
CA VAL A 1025 -27.63 19.61 -5.53
C VAL A 1025 -28.04 20.18 -6.88
N SER A 1026 -27.59 19.56 -7.96
CA SER A 1026 -27.94 19.96 -9.33
C SER A 1026 -27.75 18.78 -10.26
N ASP A 1027 -28.67 18.61 -11.22
CA ASP A 1027 -28.67 17.51 -12.21
C ASP A 1027 -28.42 16.12 -11.60
N ASN A 1028 -29.18 15.80 -10.55
CA ASN A 1028 -29.06 14.54 -9.80
C ASN A 1028 -27.65 14.26 -9.24
N ARG A 1029 -26.87 15.30 -8.95
CA ARG A 1029 -25.58 15.21 -8.24
C ARG A 1029 -25.55 16.12 -7.03
N ALA A 1030 -24.82 15.70 -6.00
CA ALA A 1030 -24.54 16.51 -4.83
C ALA A 1030 -23.07 16.95 -4.81
N TYR A 1031 -22.84 18.23 -4.55
CA TYR A 1031 -21.53 18.82 -4.33
C TYR A 1031 -21.45 19.25 -2.86
N LEU A 1032 -20.77 18.44 -2.06
CA LEU A 1032 -20.73 18.54 -0.60
C LEU A 1032 -19.32 18.96 -0.17
N ASN A 1033 -19.13 20.24 0.18
CA ASN A 1033 -17.83 20.77 0.58
C ASN A 1033 -17.80 21.04 2.09
N THR A 1034 -16.70 20.63 2.73
CA THR A 1034 -16.40 20.90 4.15
C THR A 1034 -15.10 21.68 4.24
N LEU A 1035 -15.16 22.91 4.75
CA LEU A 1035 -14.01 23.80 4.87
C LEU A 1035 -13.68 24.01 6.36
N PRO A 1036 -12.72 23.27 6.93
CA PRO A 1036 -12.22 23.56 8.26
C PRO A 1036 -11.35 24.83 8.21
N ILE A 1037 -11.73 25.83 9.00
CA ILE A 1037 -11.03 27.11 9.09
C ILE A 1037 -10.29 27.16 10.42
N TYR A 1038 -8.96 27.20 10.37
CA TYR A 1038 -8.13 27.31 11.54
C TYR A 1038 -7.98 28.78 11.96
N VAL A 1039 -8.26 29.06 13.24
CA VAL A 1039 -7.93 30.34 13.85
C VAL A 1039 -6.78 30.10 14.80
N PRO A 1040 -5.56 30.58 14.49
CA PRO A 1040 -4.35 30.20 15.20
C PRO A 1040 -4.36 30.65 16.65
N TRP A 1041 -3.50 30.08 17.48
CA TRP A 1041 -3.25 30.50 18.88
C TRP A 1041 -2.05 31.44 18.97
N ASP A 1042 -1.90 32.33 17.98
CA ASP A 1042 -0.80 33.28 17.83
C ASP A 1042 -0.60 34.25 19.02
N ASN A 1043 -1.60 34.43 19.88
CA ASN A 1043 -1.49 35.21 21.12
C ASN A 1043 -0.74 34.45 22.23
N LYS A 1044 -0.50 33.15 22.04
CA LYS A 1044 0.30 32.29 22.91
C LYS A 1044 1.68 32.00 22.33
N GLU A 1045 1.97 32.44 21.11
CA GLU A 1045 3.26 32.25 20.47
C GLU A 1045 4.28 33.26 20.97
N LEU A 1046 5.47 32.75 21.28
CA LEU A 1046 6.65 33.52 21.65
C LEU A 1046 7.70 33.33 20.57
N SER A 1047 8.24 34.44 20.07
CA SER A 1047 9.40 34.44 19.17
C SER A 1047 10.67 34.57 20.01
N ILE A 1048 11.68 33.77 19.67
CA ILE A 1048 12.99 33.79 20.31
C ILE A 1048 14.02 34.02 19.21
N SER A 1049 14.82 35.07 19.32
CA SER A 1049 15.95 35.36 18.43
C SER A 1049 17.25 35.44 19.22
N THR A 1050 18.36 35.14 18.57
CA THR A 1050 19.71 35.24 19.14
C THR A 1050 20.32 36.58 18.75
N GLN A 1051 20.70 37.40 19.73
CA GLN A 1051 21.46 38.64 19.48
C GLN A 1051 22.96 38.35 19.39
N THR A 1052 23.46 37.43 20.21
CA THR A 1052 24.83 36.93 20.16
C THR A 1052 24.84 35.41 20.19
N PHE A 1053 25.42 34.81 19.16
CA PHE A 1053 25.69 33.36 19.08
C PHE A 1053 26.88 33.11 18.16
N ARG A 1054 27.95 32.53 18.69
CA ARG A 1054 29.11 32.11 17.89
C ARG A 1054 28.97 30.67 17.44
N ASP A 1055 29.27 30.42 16.16
CA ASP A 1055 29.28 29.09 15.56
C ASP A 1055 30.52 28.26 15.96
N LYS A 1056 31.61 28.90 16.40
CA LYS A 1056 32.87 28.25 16.78
C LYS A 1056 33.41 28.78 18.12
N LEU A 1057 33.76 27.85 19.01
CA LEU A 1057 34.30 28.12 20.35
C LEU A 1057 35.50 27.20 20.66
N ARG A 1058 36.44 27.67 21.48
CA ARG A 1058 37.52 26.82 22.02
C ARG A 1058 37.04 26.06 23.27
N PRO A 1059 37.53 24.84 23.54
CA PRO A 1059 37.24 24.15 24.78
C PRO A 1059 37.58 25.00 26.02
N GLY A 1060 36.62 25.15 26.93
CA GLY A 1060 36.78 25.96 28.15
C GLY A 1060 36.65 27.48 27.96
N GLU A 1061 36.40 27.95 26.72
CA GLU A 1061 36.10 29.37 26.46
C GLU A 1061 34.77 29.77 27.10
N LYS A 1062 34.73 30.97 27.67
CA LYS A 1062 33.49 31.54 28.22
C LYS A 1062 32.71 32.19 27.08
N GLU A 1063 31.50 31.72 26.83
CA GLU A 1063 30.58 32.31 25.85
C GLU A 1063 29.40 32.97 26.56
N THR A 1064 28.91 34.08 26.00
CA THR A 1064 27.66 34.74 26.44
C THR A 1064 26.65 34.72 25.31
N ILE A 1065 25.60 33.91 25.48
CA ILE A 1065 24.47 33.83 24.56
C ILE A 1065 23.40 34.82 25.02
N THR A 1066 23.07 35.78 24.17
CA THR A 1066 22.02 36.76 24.44
C THR A 1066 20.80 36.41 23.60
N LEU A 1067 19.67 36.17 24.26
CA LEU A 1067 18.40 35.85 23.64
C LEU A 1067 17.46 37.04 23.77
N GLU A 1068 16.71 37.33 22.72
CA GLU A 1068 15.61 38.28 22.71
C GLU A 1068 14.30 37.50 22.56
N ILE A 1069 13.36 37.73 23.48
CA ILE A 1069 12.06 37.07 23.50
C ILE A 1069 10.98 38.11 23.30
N GLN A 1070 10.17 37.93 22.26
CA GLN A 1070 9.08 38.84 21.94
C GLN A 1070 7.77 38.05 21.77
N GLY A 1071 6.68 38.57 22.35
CA GLY A 1071 5.32 38.11 22.05
C GLY A 1071 4.72 38.92 20.90
N LYS A 1072 3.64 38.43 20.29
CA LYS A 1072 3.03 39.04 19.08
C LYS A 1072 2.64 40.52 19.22
N THR A 1073 2.29 41.01 20.43
CA THR A 1073 1.75 42.38 20.60
C THR A 1073 2.35 43.22 21.73
N LYS A 1074 3.18 42.67 22.63
CA LYS A 1074 3.81 43.40 23.75
C LYS A 1074 5.11 42.74 24.23
N TYR A 1075 5.93 43.54 24.92
CA TYR A 1075 7.04 43.05 25.74
C TYR A 1075 6.51 42.15 26.86
N ILE A 1076 7.12 40.99 27.05
CA ILE A 1076 6.71 40.03 28.08
C ILE A 1076 7.38 40.46 29.39
N ALA A 1077 6.60 40.69 30.43
CA ALA A 1077 7.10 41.21 31.70
C ALA A 1077 8.02 40.21 32.45
N ALA A 1078 7.77 38.91 32.29
CA ALA A 1078 8.59 37.83 32.82
C ALA A 1078 8.36 36.54 32.00
N ALA A 1079 9.44 35.82 31.66
CA ALA A 1079 9.40 34.53 30.99
C ALA A 1079 10.36 33.56 31.69
N GLU A 1080 9.96 32.30 31.81
CA GLU A 1080 10.86 31.23 32.26
C GLU A 1080 11.53 30.59 31.04
N ILE A 1081 12.86 30.53 31.04
CA ILE A 1081 13.64 29.95 29.95
C ILE A 1081 14.21 28.61 30.43
N VAL A 1082 14.12 27.60 29.55
CA VAL A 1082 14.91 26.37 29.65
C VAL A 1082 15.73 26.24 28.38
N ALA A 1083 17.00 25.93 28.54
CA ALA A 1083 17.90 25.64 27.43
C ALA A 1083 18.56 24.29 27.70
N THR A 1084 18.77 23.51 26.65
CA THR A 1084 19.60 22.31 26.70
C THR A 1084 20.77 22.44 25.74
N MET A 1085 21.89 21.83 26.12
CA MET A 1085 23.07 21.69 25.31
C MET A 1085 23.59 20.28 25.51
N TYR A 1086 23.60 19.50 24.44
CA TYR A 1086 24.12 18.15 24.45
C TYR A 1086 25.03 17.94 23.24
N ASP A 1087 25.77 16.85 23.27
CA ASP A 1087 26.72 16.49 22.22
C ASP A 1087 25.95 16.04 20.96
N PHE A 1088 26.06 16.79 19.86
CA PHE A 1088 25.36 16.52 18.60
C PHE A 1088 25.64 15.11 18.04
N SER A 1089 26.78 14.50 18.42
CA SER A 1089 27.09 13.11 18.05
C SER A 1089 26.06 12.08 18.54
N LEU A 1090 25.26 12.41 19.57
CA LEU A 1090 24.20 11.53 20.07
C LEU A 1090 23.02 11.39 19.10
N ASP A 1091 22.80 12.38 18.23
CA ASP A 1091 21.66 12.36 17.29
C ASP A 1091 21.83 11.29 16.20
N GLN A 1092 23.07 10.82 15.97
CA GLN A 1092 23.30 9.65 15.13
C GLN A 1092 22.64 8.37 15.67
N PHE A 1093 22.49 8.27 16.99
CA PHE A 1093 21.87 7.09 17.61
C PHE A 1093 20.37 7.30 17.85
N TYR A 1094 20.02 8.48 18.35
CA TYR A 1094 18.65 8.81 18.70
C TYR A 1094 18.48 10.34 18.72
N PRO A 1095 17.93 10.93 17.65
CA PRO A 1095 17.70 12.37 17.57
C PRO A 1095 16.91 12.88 18.77
N HIS A 1096 17.40 13.96 19.39
CA HIS A 1096 16.67 14.61 20.46
C HIS A 1096 15.68 15.64 19.93
N SER A 1097 14.44 15.57 20.39
CA SER A 1097 13.44 16.60 20.19
C SER A 1097 12.55 16.69 21.42
N TRP A 1098 12.05 17.89 21.69
CA TRP A 1098 11.02 18.11 22.70
C TRP A 1098 9.64 17.94 22.10
N ALA A 1099 8.69 17.49 22.93
CA ALA A 1099 7.29 17.47 22.53
C ALA A 1099 6.79 18.92 22.31
N SER A 1100 6.05 19.13 21.23
CA SER A 1100 5.30 20.35 20.98
C SER A 1100 4.15 20.51 21.98
N PHE A 1101 3.76 21.76 22.24
CA PHE A 1101 2.57 22.10 23.02
C PHE A 1101 1.28 21.99 22.17
N ASP A 1102 1.07 20.84 21.55
CA ASP A 1102 -0.11 20.57 20.71
C ASP A 1102 -1.32 20.17 21.55
N PHE A 1103 -1.74 21.07 22.44
CA PHE A 1103 -2.93 20.88 23.29
C PHE A 1103 -3.98 21.97 23.11
N PHE A 1104 -3.65 23.08 22.44
CA PHE A 1104 -4.63 24.08 22.11
C PHE A 1104 -5.69 23.51 21.17
N LYS A 1105 -6.94 23.88 21.40
CA LYS A 1105 -8.09 23.43 20.60
C LYS A 1105 -7.85 23.69 19.11
N ARG A 1106 -8.10 22.66 18.29
CA ARG A 1106 -8.26 22.75 16.84
C ARG A 1106 -9.59 22.11 16.46
N TYR A 1107 -10.48 22.90 15.89
CA TYR A 1107 -11.82 22.46 15.55
C TYR A 1107 -11.90 21.98 14.10
N HIS A 1108 -12.42 20.78 13.88
CA HIS A 1108 -12.46 20.13 12.56
C HIS A 1108 -13.86 19.69 12.12
N GLY A 1109 -14.89 19.88 12.95
CA GLY A 1109 -16.25 19.38 12.71
C GLY A 1109 -16.32 17.85 12.68
N SER A 1110 -17.52 17.29 12.67
CA SER A 1110 -17.71 15.83 12.48
C SER A 1110 -18.97 15.47 11.71
N VAL A 1111 -19.49 16.40 10.91
CA VAL A 1111 -20.61 16.13 10.03
C VAL A 1111 -20.18 15.18 8.92
N SER A 1112 -20.81 14.01 8.88
CA SER A 1112 -20.67 13.06 7.77
C SER A 1112 -21.89 13.16 6.86
N SER A 1113 -21.72 13.64 5.65
CA SER A 1113 -22.78 13.80 4.65
C SER A 1113 -22.70 12.72 3.57
N SER A 1114 -23.83 12.34 2.97
CA SER A 1114 -23.88 11.53 1.75
C SER A 1114 -25.20 11.78 1.03
N PHE A 1115 -25.20 11.51 -0.27
CA PHE A 1115 -26.32 11.69 -1.18
C PHE A 1115 -26.93 10.33 -1.53
N ILE A 1116 -28.22 10.30 -1.87
CA ILE A 1116 -28.93 9.03 -2.08
C ILE A 1116 -28.31 8.11 -3.13
N ASN A 1117 -27.65 8.67 -4.14
CA ASN A 1117 -27.02 7.91 -5.22
C ASN A 1117 -25.57 7.50 -4.95
N GLY A 1118 -25.05 7.75 -3.74
CA GLY A 1118 -23.68 7.48 -3.33
C GLY A 1118 -23.08 8.69 -2.65
#